data_AF-A0A6I9W7T2-F1
#
_entry.id   AF-A0A6I9W7T2-F1
#
_cell.length_a   1.000
_cell.length_b   1.000
_cell.length_c   1.000
_cell.angle_alpha   90.00
_cell.angle_beta   90.00
_cell.angle_gamma   90.00
#
_symmetry.space_group_name_H-M   'P 1'
#
loop_
_entity.id
_entity.type
_entity.pdbx_description
1 polymer ?
#
loop_
_entity_poly.entity_id
_entity_poly.type
_entity_poly.pdbx_seq_one_letter_code
_entity_poly.pdbx_strand_id
1 'polypeptide(L)'
;MQKAFLIIFTLFCIYENSAGKVGNNKCPIGCTCHVRTMRCAQAGLDSIPENISNDVQMIDLRNNNLHDIPAAAFRGLPFVTTLFLNYNGITTIDKNAFVDLSNLKQLYLGNNKLKDIPVDLLQPLKNVKAIYLDNNMIAKIHKGTFSHLLDLSYLSLNNNELVNIPSDEFTYLPRLQYLQIDNNPLTCDCAVHALWNKYFNGPEKTINQIILSCGSSSATNKKFATLEPQDFECNIPEIILAPENQLVIAGKSVTLECDADGEPEPVIKWYFNGKPLKTDERKILDNENTELNINNVIKNDTGIYTCIAQNYNGNVSIQANVTVYDNEQKPRLIIEPYDLEVILGTIFEIPCKAEDQSGVQVIWRHDGKVITENIFSNDKYQVSGSGSLLVKNVTTADGGRYECTLKNQYGRVTASALVKVKGSVSKAPGDNYVRIAFNEALMEIDLAINNTIDALFTKRNRNSNGNPNYADLLRVFRFPKGEARQLARAAEIYERTLVNIRKHIAKGDALSTSSQSYEFKDLLSREHLHLLAELSGCVEHREMPNCTDMCYHSRYRSIDGTCNNMKNPWWGASLTAFKRNVKPIYENGFSTPVGWTKKKLYGGFLKPSSRLISTSVITTKRITPDNRITHMVMQWGQFLDHDLDHALPSVSSESWDGIDCKKTCDYAPPCFPIEVPPGDPRIKNRRCIDVIRTSSVCGSGMTSVFFEGVQHREQINQLTSYIDASQVYGYSYEFSVELRNLTTDDGLLRTGVQFPGQKDMLPFAAPQDGMDCRRNLNENTMNCFVAGDIRVNEQIGLLAMHTIWMREHNRIATKLRDLNPHWDGDTIYQEARKIVGAQMQHITYKHWLPLIVGETGMKLLGEYKGYDPNIDASISNVFATAALRFGHTIINPVLHRLNSTFQPIPQGHLPLHKAFFAPWRLAYEGGVDPLIRGMFSIPAKLKTPEENLNSELTEKLFQSSHAVALDLAAINIQRSRDHGLPGYNVYREFCNLSTAATFDDMENYIKSADVRRKLQEIYGHPDNVDVWVGGILEDQIEDGKVGPLFQCLLVEQFRRLRDGDRFYYENSGVFLPQQLNQIKQANLGRILCDNGDKMNEITSNVFLLPKVQGGFKKCADMPEISLNFWQDCGSCKSLPPLLEESEILDYHALNKRSTHSIKNTFKQSWDFKETRQSRINSLEETINKLQNEFEEYKKRVQNLEN
;
A
#
# COMPACT_ATOMS: atom_id res chain seq x y z
N MET A 1 29.45 28.36 -8.65
CA MET A 1 29.60 26.97 -8.16
C MET A 1 28.42 26.07 -8.53
N GLN A 2 27.21 26.14 -7.94
CA GLN A 2 26.13 25.16 -8.21
C GLN A 2 25.82 24.89 -9.71
N LYS A 3 25.73 25.92 -10.57
CA LYS A 3 25.57 25.70 -12.03
C LYS A 3 26.73 24.94 -12.68
N ALA A 4 27.97 25.22 -12.27
CA ALA A 4 29.15 24.49 -12.75
C ALA A 4 29.16 23.05 -12.21
N PHE A 5 28.76 22.85 -10.96
CA PHE A 5 28.57 21.51 -10.36
C PHE A 5 27.54 20.69 -11.15
N LEU A 6 26.38 21.27 -11.46
CA LEU A 6 25.34 20.60 -12.24
C LEU A 6 25.83 20.24 -13.64
N ILE A 7 26.51 21.17 -14.33
CA ILE A 7 27.07 20.94 -15.68
C ILE A 7 28.14 19.83 -15.66
N ILE A 8 29.05 19.86 -14.68
CA ILE A 8 30.10 18.83 -14.51
C ILE A 8 29.46 17.46 -14.27
N PHE A 9 28.44 17.35 -13.41
CA PHE A 9 27.75 16.08 -13.16
C PHE A 9 26.84 15.63 -14.31
N THR A 10 26.22 16.53 -15.07
CA THR A 10 25.47 16.15 -16.28
C THR A 10 26.42 15.60 -17.35
N LEU A 11 27.60 16.22 -17.53
CA LEU A 11 28.67 15.67 -18.35
C LEU A 11 29.20 14.34 -17.80
N PHE A 12 29.28 14.19 -16.46
CA PHE A 12 29.68 12.94 -15.82
C PHE A 12 28.66 11.82 -16.06
N CYS A 13 27.35 12.04 -15.97
CA CYS A 13 26.34 11.03 -16.34
C CYS A 13 26.39 10.66 -17.84
N ILE A 14 26.67 11.63 -18.74
CA ILE A 14 26.87 11.35 -20.17
C ILE A 14 28.14 10.48 -20.38
N TYR A 15 29.18 10.71 -19.57
CA TYR A 15 30.43 9.95 -19.60
C TYR A 15 30.32 8.58 -18.91
N GLU A 16 29.57 8.45 -17.81
CA GLU A 16 29.35 7.18 -17.09
C GLU A 16 28.41 6.24 -17.87
N ASN A 17 27.34 6.77 -18.49
CA ASN A 17 26.50 5.99 -19.42
C ASN A 17 27.29 5.49 -20.66
N SER A 18 28.49 6.01 -20.91
CA SER A 18 29.41 5.53 -21.95
C SER A 18 30.67 4.83 -21.42
N ALA A 19 30.86 4.72 -20.08
CA ALA A 19 32.10 4.19 -19.48
C ALA A 19 31.97 3.27 -18.24
N GLY A 20 30.78 3.14 -17.62
CA GLY A 20 30.44 2.04 -16.69
C GLY A 20 31.26 1.93 -15.39
N LYS A 21 31.65 3.04 -14.75
CA LYS A 21 32.47 3.12 -13.51
C LYS A 21 32.16 4.46 -12.80
N VAL A 22 31.89 4.59 -11.48
CA VAL A 22 32.35 3.82 -10.28
C VAL A 22 31.35 3.90 -9.09
N GLY A 23 31.23 2.87 -8.23
CA GLY A 23 30.45 2.99 -6.97
C GLY A 23 30.48 1.85 -5.93
N ASN A 24 31.63 1.23 -5.63
CA ASN A 24 31.87 0.22 -4.57
C ASN A 24 31.07 -1.10 -4.52
N ASN A 25 29.95 -1.27 -5.24
CA ASN A 25 29.50 -2.57 -5.74
C ASN A 25 29.44 -2.49 -7.26
N LYS A 26 30.05 -3.44 -7.97
CA LYS A 26 30.06 -3.43 -9.43
C LYS A 26 28.67 -3.81 -9.95
N CYS A 27 27.95 -2.87 -10.55
CA CYS A 27 26.81 -3.23 -11.38
C CYS A 27 27.31 -4.14 -12.53
N PRO A 28 26.61 -5.23 -12.87
CA PRO A 28 27.11 -6.12 -13.93
C PRO A 28 27.10 -5.45 -15.31
N ILE A 29 27.91 -5.98 -16.22
CA ILE A 29 28.09 -5.39 -17.56
C ILE A 29 26.79 -5.51 -18.36
N GLY A 30 26.37 -4.40 -18.98
CA GLY A 30 25.09 -4.30 -19.68
C GLY A 30 23.91 -3.94 -18.77
N CYS A 31 24.11 -3.90 -17.44
CA CYS A 31 23.05 -3.60 -16.48
C CYS A 31 23.13 -2.15 -15.95
N THR A 32 21.97 -1.59 -15.61
CA THR A 32 21.76 -0.37 -14.84
C THR A 32 21.33 -0.73 -13.43
N CYS A 33 22.03 -0.23 -12.41
CA CYS A 33 21.71 -0.47 -11.01
C CYS A 33 21.29 0.83 -10.33
N HIS A 34 20.08 0.84 -9.76
CA HIS A 34 19.46 1.98 -9.09
C HIS A 34 18.91 1.50 -7.75
N VAL A 35 19.36 2.06 -6.61
CA VAL A 35 18.86 1.82 -5.24
C VAL A 35 18.06 0.51 -5.04
N ARG A 36 18.76 -0.59 -4.67
CA ARG A 36 18.20 -1.94 -4.50
C ARG A 36 17.50 -2.56 -5.72
N THR A 37 17.66 -1.99 -6.91
CA THR A 37 17.20 -2.53 -8.18
C THR A 37 18.39 -2.77 -9.10
N MET A 38 18.48 -3.95 -9.70
CA MET A 38 19.38 -4.25 -10.81
C MET A 38 18.54 -4.53 -12.05
N ARG A 39 18.75 -3.77 -13.13
CA ARG A 39 18.12 -4.02 -14.43
C ARG A 39 19.16 -4.33 -15.48
N CYS A 40 18.98 -5.44 -16.15
CA CYS A 40 19.71 -5.83 -17.34
C CYS A 40 18.72 -6.07 -18.50
N ALA A 41 17.61 -5.33 -18.52
CA ALA A 41 16.59 -5.48 -19.55
C ALA A 41 17.20 -5.18 -20.93
N GLN A 42 16.99 -6.07 -21.91
CA GLN A 42 17.50 -5.91 -23.27
C GLN A 42 19.05 -5.76 -23.39
N ALA A 43 19.80 -6.19 -22.37
CA ALA A 43 21.26 -6.12 -22.34
C ALA A 43 21.97 -7.14 -23.25
N GLY A 44 21.23 -8.04 -23.90
CA GLY A 44 21.77 -9.10 -24.75
C GLY A 44 22.44 -10.23 -23.97
N LEU A 45 22.03 -10.47 -22.73
CA LEU A 45 22.61 -11.49 -21.86
C LEU A 45 22.25 -12.92 -22.29
N ASP A 46 23.26 -13.75 -22.52
CA ASP A 46 23.09 -15.20 -22.71
C ASP A 46 23.17 -15.98 -21.39
N SER A 47 23.53 -15.33 -20.27
CA SER A 47 23.62 -15.92 -18.92
C SER A 47 23.35 -14.91 -17.81
N ILE A 48 22.99 -15.39 -16.61
CA ILE A 48 22.74 -14.51 -15.45
C ILE A 48 24.06 -13.87 -14.98
N PRO A 49 24.11 -12.54 -14.75
CA PRO A 49 25.37 -11.88 -14.45
C PRO A 49 25.95 -12.22 -13.07
N GLU A 50 27.28 -12.36 -13.00
CA GLU A 50 28.01 -12.53 -11.74
C GLU A 50 28.16 -11.19 -10.98
N ASN A 51 28.26 -11.27 -9.64
CA ASN A 51 28.44 -10.13 -8.71
C ASN A 51 27.21 -9.22 -8.50
N ILE A 52 26.01 -9.81 -8.46
CA ILE A 52 24.79 -9.10 -8.04
C ILE A 52 24.93 -8.65 -6.57
N SER A 53 24.57 -7.40 -6.26
CA SER A 53 24.63 -6.86 -4.90
C SER A 53 23.60 -7.54 -3.99
N ASN A 54 23.98 -7.91 -2.77
CA ASN A 54 23.14 -8.71 -1.89
C ASN A 54 21.92 -7.96 -1.32
N ASP A 55 21.94 -6.63 -1.31
CA ASP A 55 20.85 -5.74 -0.87
C ASP A 55 19.76 -5.50 -1.92
N VAL A 56 19.90 -6.08 -3.12
CA VAL A 56 18.92 -5.94 -4.21
C VAL A 56 17.58 -6.57 -3.83
N GLN A 57 16.52 -5.79 -4.03
CA GLN A 57 15.11 -6.13 -3.87
C GLN A 57 14.42 -6.42 -5.22
N MET A 58 14.87 -5.82 -6.32
CA MET A 58 14.33 -6.09 -7.66
C MET A 58 15.44 -6.47 -8.65
N ILE A 59 15.30 -7.63 -9.28
CA ILE A 59 16.15 -8.08 -10.38
C ILE A 59 15.33 -8.11 -11.66
N ASP A 60 15.78 -7.39 -12.68
CA ASP A 60 15.15 -7.35 -13.99
C ASP A 60 16.08 -7.90 -15.06
N LEU A 61 15.77 -9.07 -15.60
CA LEU A 61 16.52 -9.73 -16.66
C LEU A 61 15.66 -9.92 -17.92
N ARG A 62 14.59 -9.13 -18.11
CA ARG A 62 13.68 -9.28 -19.25
C ARG A 62 14.36 -9.01 -20.60
N ASN A 63 13.79 -9.49 -21.71
CA ASN A 63 14.22 -9.14 -23.07
C ASN A 63 15.68 -9.53 -23.41
N ASN A 64 16.29 -10.54 -22.77
CA ASN A 64 17.62 -11.06 -23.15
C ASN A 64 17.53 -12.40 -23.90
N ASN A 65 18.62 -13.17 -23.93
CA ASN A 65 18.73 -14.45 -24.62
C ASN A 65 18.88 -15.63 -23.64
N LEU A 66 18.39 -15.51 -22.39
CA LEU A 66 18.58 -16.56 -21.38
C LEU A 66 17.82 -17.83 -21.80
N HIS A 67 18.56 -18.87 -22.20
CA HIS A 67 17.96 -20.14 -22.61
C HIS A 67 17.70 -21.08 -21.43
N ASP A 68 18.59 -21.13 -20.44
CA ASP A 68 18.45 -22.00 -19.27
C ASP A 68 18.89 -21.27 -17.99
N ILE A 69 18.21 -21.56 -16.89
CA ILE A 69 18.48 -20.94 -15.58
C ILE A 69 19.14 -21.99 -14.67
N PRO A 70 20.44 -21.89 -14.35
CA PRO A 70 21.17 -22.94 -13.64
C PRO A 70 20.89 -22.96 -12.13
N ALA A 71 21.30 -24.06 -11.49
CA ALA A 71 21.26 -24.20 -10.03
C ALA A 71 21.99 -23.05 -9.34
N ALA A 72 21.42 -22.52 -8.25
CA ALA A 72 22.00 -21.44 -7.45
C ALA A 72 22.29 -20.12 -8.21
N ALA A 73 21.63 -19.86 -9.35
CA ALA A 73 21.83 -18.65 -10.14
C ALA A 73 21.58 -17.33 -9.38
N PHE A 74 20.76 -17.35 -8.32
CA PHE A 74 20.45 -16.21 -7.46
C PHE A 74 21.00 -16.36 -6.03
N ARG A 75 22.13 -17.07 -5.88
CA ARG A 75 22.74 -17.35 -4.56
C ARG A 75 23.07 -16.08 -3.79
N GLY A 76 22.73 -16.06 -2.51
CA GLY A 76 23.10 -14.99 -1.58
C GLY A 76 22.30 -13.70 -1.73
N LEU A 77 21.11 -13.75 -2.35
CA LEU A 77 20.25 -12.59 -2.63
C LEU A 77 18.93 -12.63 -1.82
N PRO A 78 18.97 -12.67 -0.48
CA PRO A 78 17.81 -12.94 0.35
C PRO A 78 16.79 -11.80 0.38
N PHE A 79 17.16 -10.58 -0.04
CA PHE A 79 16.29 -9.41 -0.01
C PHE A 79 15.44 -9.23 -1.28
N VAL A 80 15.64 -10.05 -2.32
CA VAL A 80 14.91 -9.96 -3.58
C VAL A 80 13.42 -10.25 -3.36
N THR A 81 12.58 -9.25 -3.63
CA THR A 81 11.13 -9.32 -3.58
C THR A 81 10.50 -9.45 -4.97
N THR A 82 11.18 -9.04 -6.03
CA THR A 82 10.66 -9.09 -7.41
C THR A 82 11.73 -9.56 -8.39
N LEU A 83 11.40 -10.55 -9.23
CA LEU A 83 12.29 -11.11 -10.25
C LEU A 83 11.60 -11.17 -11.62
N PHE A 84 12.20 -10.53 -12.62
CA PHE A 84 11.78 -10.60 -14.02
C PHE A 84 12.74 -11.47 -14.83
N LEU A 85 12.17 -12.48 -15.49
CA LEU A 85 12.81 -13.43 -16.40
C LEU A 85 11.99 -13.58 -17.71
N ASN A 86 10.98 -12.75 -17.92
CA ASN A 86 10.12 -12.77 -19.11
C ASN A 86 10.84 -12.33 -20.41
N TYR A 87 10.37 -12.79 -21.57
CA TYR A 87 10.96 -12.47 -22.89
C TYR A 87 12.43 -12.87 -23.07
N ASN A 88 12.83 -14.05 -22.59
CA ASN A 88 14.21 -14.55 -22.71
C ASN A 88 14.35 -15.74 -23.66
N GLY A 89 13.25 -16.44 -23.93
CA GLY A 89 13.28 -17.73 -24.64
C GLY A 89 13.73 -18.90 -23.75
N ILE A 90 13.56 -18.79 -22.43
CA ILE A 90 13.95 -19.82 -21.46
C ILE A 90 13.21 -21.13 -21.76
N THR A 91 13.97 -22.22 -21.91
CA THR A 91 13.47 -23.58 -22.10
C THR A 91 13.47 -24.41 -20.81
N THR A 92 14.49 -24.26 -19.96
CA THR A 92 14.59 -25.01 -18.69
C THR A 92 15.03 -24.13 -17.52
N ILE A 93 14.61 -24.53 -16.32
CA ILE A 93 15.00 -23.90 -15.05
C ILE A 93 15.37 -25.03 -14.10
N ASP A 94 16.60 -25.00 -13.56
CA ASP A 94 17.03 -25.97 -12.54
C ASP A 94 16.19 -25.80 -11.27
N LYS A 95 15.75 -26.91 -10.68
CA LYS A 95 14.92 -26.90 -9.48
C LYS A 95 15.53 -26.16 -8.28
N ASN A 96 16.85 -26.00 -8.24
CA ASN A 96 17.57 -25.27 -7.21
C ASN A 96 17.92 -23.82 -7.61
N ALA A 97 17.36 -23.28 -8.69
CA ALA A 97 17.63 -21.90 -9.12
C ALA A 97 17.19 -20.85 -8.06
N PHE A 98 16.07 -21.10 -7.36
CA PHE A 98 15.39 -20.12 -6.52
C PHE A 98 15.57 -20.33 -4.99
N VAL A 99 16.49 -21.20 -4.55
CA VAL A 99 16.62 -21.63 -3.13
C VAL A 99 16.80 -20.46 -2.15
N ASP A 100 17.58 -19.44 -2.51
CA ASP A 100 17.88 -18.30 -1.62
C ASP A 100 16.84 -17.16 -1.72
N LEU A 101 15.86 -17.25 -2.62
CA LEU A 101 14.86 -16.20 -2.91
C LEU A 101 13.66 -16.23 -1.93
N SER A 102 13.93 -16.47 -0.65
CA SER A 102 12.88 -16.69 0.37
C SER A 102 11.92 -15.51 0.59
N ASN A 103 12.32 -14.27 0.29
CA ASN A 103 11.48 -13.07 0.39
C ASN A 103 10.79 -12.67 -0.93
N LEU A 104 10.90 -13.49 -1.99
CA LEU A 104 10.30 -13.20 -3.28
C LEU A 104 8.77 -13.11 -3.15
N LYS A 105 8.19 -12.04 -3.68
CA LYS A 105 6.75 -11.74 -3.70
C LYS A 105 6.18 -11.83 -5.11
N GLN A 106 6.98 -11.53 -6.13
CA GLN A 106 6.56 -11.47 -7.53
C GLN A 106 7.59 -12.16 -8.43
N LEU A 107 7.13 -13.09 -9.27
CA LEU A 107 7.96 -13.83 -10.22
C LEU A 107 7.35 -13.74 -11.63
N TYR A 108 8.11 -13.18 -12.58
CA TYR A 108 7.69 -13.04 -13.97
C TYR A 108 8.51 -13.96 -14.88
N LEU A 109 7.85 -14.98 -15.44
CA LEU A 109 8.40 -16.00 -16.33
C LEU A 109 7.65 -16.09 -17.68
N GLY A 110 6.69 -15.19 -17.92
CA GLY A 110 5.91 -15.18 -19.16
C GLY A 110 6.72 -14.88 -20.42
N ASN A 111 6.16 -15.15 -21.60
CA ASN A 111 6.81 -14.94 -22.91
C ASN A 111 8.16 -15.67 -23.03
N ASN A 112 8.17 -16.96 -22.68
CA ASN A 112 9.33 -17.84 -22.76
C ASN A 112 8.96 -19.13 -23.54
N LYS A 113 9.77 -20.19 -23.42
CA LYS A 113 9.57 -21.48 -24.10
C LYS A 113 9.50 -22.63 -23.09
N LEU A 114 9.06 -22.35 -21.86
CA LEU A 114 8.92 -23.33 -20.80
C LEU A 114 7.85 -24.34 -21.20
N LYS A 115 8.17 -25.64 -21.08
CA LYS A 115 7.23 -26.74 -21.37
C LYS A 115 6.63 -27.38 -20.13
N ASP A 116 7.28 -27.19 -18.99
CA ASP A 116 6.96 -27.81 -17.72
C ASP A 116 7.44 -26.93 -16.55
N ILE A 117 6.89 -27.16 -15.36
CA ILE A 117 7.28 -26.51 -14.11
C ILE A 117 7.62 -27.62 -13.10
N PRO A 118 8.90 -27.84 -12.75
CA PRO A 118 9.27 -28.84 -11.75
C PRO A 118 8.64 -28.54 -10.39
N VAL A 119 8.03 -29.54 -9.75
CA VAL A 119 7.35 -29.40 -8.44
C VAL A 119 8.26 -28.77 -7.38
N ASP A 120 9.53 -29.18 -7.33
CA ASP A 120 10.53 -28.68 -6.39
C ASP A 120 10.87 -27.17 -6.59
N LEU A 121 10.69 -26.63 -7.81
CA LEU A 121 11.22 -25.30 -8.20
C LEU A 121 10.63 -24.16 -7.39
N LEU A 122 9.34 -24.24 -7.04
CA LEU A 122 8.60 -23.18 -6.37
C LEU A 122 8.55 -23.36 -4.84
N GLN A 123 8.93 -24.52 -4.30
CA GLN A 123 8.87 -24.81 -2.86
C GLN A 123 9.63 -23.81 -1.96
N PRO A 124 10.78 -23.22 -2.37
CA PRO A 124 11.45 -22.20 -1.56
C PRO A 124 10.66 -20.89 -1.39
N LEU A 125 9.73 -20.60 -2.30
CA LEU A 125 9.12 -19.27 -2.51
C LEU A 125 7.91 -19.00 -1.61
N LYS A 126 8.04 -19.25 -0.30
CA LYS A 126 6.91 -19.23 0.66
C LYS A 126 6.15 -17.89 0.75
N ASN A 127 6.78 -16.78 0.38
CA ASN A 127 6.22 -15.43 0.42
C ASN A 127 5.68 -14.94 -0.94
N VAL A 128 5.69 -15.77 -1.99
CA VAL A 128 5.24 -15.38 -3.33
C VAL A 128 3.74 -15.10 -3.32
N LYS A 129 3.37 -13.94 -3.90
CA LYS A 129 2.00 -13.42 -4.01
C LYS A 129 1.50 -13.40 -5.44
N ALA A 130 2.40 -13.30 -6.43
CA ALA A 130 2.07 -13.30 -7.84
C ALA A 130 3.09 -14.09 -8.67
N ILE A 131 2.59 -14.95 -9.56
CA ILE A 131 3.39 -15.64 -10.58
C ILE A 131 2.78 -15.38 -11.96
N TYR A 132 3.63 -15.01 -12.93
CA TYR A 132 3.25 -14.78 -14.32
C TYR A 132 3.99 -15.78 -15.22
N LEU A 133 3.25 -16.69 -15.85
CA LEU A 133 3.73 -17.78 -16.72
C LEU A 133 3.02 -17.77 -18.09
N ASP A 134 2.27 -16.71 -18.40
CA ASP A 134 1.60 -16.53 -19.69
C ASP A 134 2.55 -16.59 -20.89
N ASN A 135 2.03 -16.96 -22.06
CA ASN A 135 2.81 -17.00 -23.31
C ASN A 135 4.03 -17.94 -23.20
N ASN A 136 3.79 -19.20 -22.83
CA ASN A 136 4.79 -20.28 -22.76
C ASN A 136 4.26 -21.51 -23.53
N MET A 137 4.93 -22.65 -23.43
CA MET A 137 4.57 -23.93 -24.06
C MET A 137 4.16 -24.98 -23.02
N ILE A 138 3.62 -24.54 -21.87
CA ILE A 138 3.35 -25.43 -20.73
C ILE A 138 2.14 -26.30 -21.06
N ALA A 139 2.37 -27.60 -21.21
CA ALA A 139 1.34 -28.57 -21.61
C ALA A 139 0.63 -29.24 -20.41
N LYS A 140 1.28 -29.25 -19.23
CA LYS A 140 0.78 -29.88 -18.01
C LYS A 140 1.26 -29.11 -16.76
N ILE A 141 0.45 -29.15 -15.70
CA ILE A 141 0.85 -28.80 -14.34
C ILE A 141 0.86 -30.09 -13.51
N HIS A 142 1.93 -30.33 -12.73
CA HIS A 142 2.01 -31.50 -11.84
C HIS A 142 1.31 -31.23 -10.51
N LYS A 143 0.72 -32.26 -9.90
CA LYS A 143 0.10 -32.18 -8.56
C LYS A 143 1.16 -31.76 -7.53
N GLY A 144 0.87 -30.74 -6.73
CA GLY A 144 1.76 -30.15 -5.74
C GLY A 144 2.68 -29.02 -6.24
N THR A 145 2.58 -28.58 -7.49
CA THR A 145 3.42 -27.49 -8.04
C THR A 145 3.23 -26.15 -7.30
N PHE A 146 2.01 -25.86 -6.84
CA PHE A 146 1.66 -24.60 -6.17
C PHE A 146 1.23 -24.79 -4.71
N SER A 147 0.98 -26.02 -4.25
CA SER A 147 0.40 -26.36 -2.93
C SER A 147 1.03 -25.66 -1.72
N HIS A 148 2.34 -25.36 -1.75
CA HIS A 148 3.07 -24.71 -0.66
C HIS A 148 2.99 -23.18 -0.66
N LEU A 149 2.43 -22.57 -1.71
CA LEU A 149 2.39 -21.12 -1.91
C LEU A 149 1.14 -20.50 -1.26
N LEU A 150 1.07 -20.59 0.07
CA LEU A 150 -0.09 -20.14 0.86
C LEU A 150 -0.43 -18.65 0.68
N ASP A 151 0.55 -17.83 0.27
CA ASP A 151 0.42 -16.40 0.00
C ASP A 151 0.07 -16.03 -1.44
N LEU A 152 0.02 -17.02 -2.36
CA LEU A 152 -0.26 -16.79 -3.77
C LEU A 152 -1.69 -16.25 -3.96
N SER A 153 -1.76 -15.04 -4.53
CA SER A 153 -3.00 -14.29 -4.75
C SER A 153 -3.31 -14.10 -6.23
N TYR A 154 -2.30 -14.14 -7.10
CA TYR A 154 -2.42 -13.94 -8.54
C TYR A 154 -1.60 -14.99 -9.30
N LEU A 155 -2.23 -15.71 -10.22
CA LEU A 155 -1.57 -16.67 -11.11
C LEU A 155 -2.04 -16.45 -12.55
N SER A 156 -1.09 -16.25 -13.46
CA SER A 156 -1.32 -16.13 -14.91
C SER A 156 -0.61 -17.26 -15.65
N LEU A 157 -1.36 -18.02 -16.46
CA LEU A 157 -0.91 -19.06 -17.39
C LEU A 157 -1.62 -18.92 -18.76
N ASN A 158 -2.12 -17.72 -19.10
CA ASN A 158 -2.79 -17.47 -20.38
C ASN A 158 -1.89 -17.85 -21.57
N ASN A 159 -2.47 -18.25 -22.71
CA ASN A 159 -1.71 -18.56 -23.93
C ASN A 159 -0.61 -19.61 -23.68
N ASN A 160 -1.00 -20.80 -23.21
CA ASN A 160 -0.14 -21.98 -23.02
C ASN A 160 -0.76 -23.19 -23.74
N GLU A 161 -0.17 -24.38 -23.57
CA GLU A 161 -0.60 -25.64 -24.21
C GLU A 161 -1.41 -26.54 -23.24
N LEU A 162 -1.97 -25.99 -22.15
CA LEU A 162 -2.66 -26.77 -21.11
C LEU A 162 -3.94 -27.42 -21.66
N VAL A 163 -3.97 -28.75 -21.68
CA VAL A 163 -5.15 -29.51 -22.10
C VAL A 163 -6.10 -29.80 -20.94
N ASN A 164 -5.59 -30.09 -19.75
CA ASN A 164 -6.38 -30.31 -18.53
C ASN A 164 -5.74 -29.54 -17.36
N ILE A 165 -6.50 -29.28 -16.30
CA ILE A 165 -5.97 -28.78 -15.02
C ILE A 165 -5.96 -29.90 -13.98
N PRO A 166 -4.94 -29.99 -13.10
CA PRO A 166 -4.94 -30.96 -12.02
C PRO A 166 -6.10 -30.71 -11.04
N SER A 167 -6.76 -31.79 -10.61
CA SER A 167 -7.79 -31.74 -9.58
C SER A 167 -7.24 -31.11 -8.29
N ASP A 168 -8.02 -30.18 -7.74
CA ASP A 168 -7.79 -29.45 -6.50
C ASP A 168 -6.51 -28.62 -6.29
N GLU A 169 -5.58 -28.57 -7.25
CA GLU A 169 -4.36 -27.75 -7.15
C GLU A 169 -4.67 -26.26 -6.88
N PHE A 170 -5.69 -25.71 -7.55
CA PHE A 170 -6.20 -24.36 -7.30
C PHE A 170 -7.27 -24.30 -6.19
N THR A 171 -7.78 -25.46 -5.74
CA THR A 171 -8.73 -25.57 -4.64
C THR A 171 -8.04 -25.33 -3.30
N TYR A 172 -6.81 -25.80 -3.11
CA TYR A 172 -6.08 -25.71 -1.84
C TYR A 172 -5.32 -24.39 -1.59
N LEU A 173 -5.31 -23.45 -2.53
CA LEU A 173 -4.66 -22.14 -2.36
C LEU A 173 -5.58 -21.16 -1.60
N PRO A 174 -5.33 -20.84 -0.32
CA PRO A 174 -6.29 -20.14 0.54
C PRO A 174 -6.40 -18.64 0.24
N ARG A 175 -5.39 -18.07 -0.43
CA ARG A 175 -5.30 -16.63 -0.76
C ARG A 175 -5.46 -16.34 -2.25
N LEU A 176 -5.67 -17.35 -3.10
CA LEU A 176 -5.79 -17.18 -4.55
C LEU A 176 -7.05 -16.37 -4.90
N GLN A 177 -6.86 -15.28 -5.63
CA GLN A 177 -7.90 -14.30 -5.93
C GLN A 177 -8.10 -14.08 -7.43
N TYR A 178 -7.03 -14.22 -8.20
CA TYR A 178 -7.03 -14.03 -9.64
C TYR A 178 -6.34 -15.22 -10.29
N LEU A 179 -7.08 -15.97 -11.11
CA LEU A 179 -6.58 -17.08 -11.90
C LEU A 179 -6.88 -16.79 -13.37
N GLN A 180 -5.83 -16.58 -14.17
CA GLN A 180 -5.95 -16.35 -15.60
C GLN A 180 -5.31 -17.52 -16.34
N ILE A 181 -6.12 -18.30 -17.03
CA ILE A 181 -5.73 -19.54 -17.73
C ILE A 181 -6.41 -19.59 -19.12
N ASP A 182 -6.74 -18.42 -19.67
CA ASP A 182 -7.48 -18.28 -20.93
C ASP A 182 -6.60 -18.57 -22.16
N ASN A 183 -7.22 -18.85 -23.30
CA ASN A 183 -6.53 -19.26 -24.54
C ASN A 183 -5.59 -20.46 -24.36
N ASN A 184 -6.01 -21.44 -23.56
CA ASN A 184 -5.41 -22.77 -23.49
C ASN A 184 -6.37 -23.78 -24.16
N PRO A 185 -5.88 -24.91 -24.72
CA PRO A 185 -6.72 -25.96 -25.34
C PRO A 185 -7.46 -26.82 -24.30
N LEU A 186 -8.12 -26.19 -23.32
CA LEU A 186 -8.65 -26.86 -22.14
C LEU A 186 -9.90 -27.71 -22.41
N THR A 187 -9.84 -28.96 -21.96
CA THR A 187 -11.00 -29.83 -21.79
C THR A 187 -11.74 -29.39 -20.53
N CYS A 188 -13.06 -29.20 -20.63
CA CYS A 188 -13.89 -28.88 -19.47
C CYS A 188 -14.33 -30.17 -18.76
N ASP A 189 -13.32 -30.85 -18.21
CA ASP A 189 -13.41 -32.06 -17.41
C ASP A 189 -13.94 -31.77 -15.98
N CYS A 190 -13.93 -32.81 -15.13
CA CYS A 190 -14.41 -32.71 -13.75
C CYS A 190 -13.50 -31.85 -12.84
N ALA A 191 -12.24 -31.62 -13.20
CA ALA A 191 -11.37 -30.68 -12.48
C ALA A 191 -11.79 -29.23 -12.79
N VAL A 192 -12.15 -28.92 -14.04
CA VAL A 192 -12.79 -27.63 -14.37
C VAL A 192 -14.18 -27.53 -13.74
N HIS A 193 -14.94 -28.63 -13.65
CA HIS A 193 -16.22 -28.66 -12.92
C HIS A 193 -16.06 -28.35 -11.43
N ALA A 194 -15.07 -28.94 -10.75
CA ALA A 194 -14.78 -28.68 -9.34
C ALA A 194 -14.42 -27.21 -9.11
N LEU A 195 -13.57 -26.63 -9.98
CA LEU A 195 -13.23 -25.22 -9.95
C LEU A 195 -14.45 -24.30 -10.17
N TRP A 196 -15.31 -24.64 -11.14
CA TRP A 196 -16.58 -23.93 -11.41
C TRP A 196 -17.55 -24.01 -10.23
N ASN A 197 -17.74 -25.20 -9.67
CA ASN A 197 -18.62 -25.45 -8.54
C ASN A 197 -18.12 -24.72 -7.28
N LYS A 198 -16.80 -24.70 -7.02
CA LYS A 198 -16.20 -23.89 -5.94
C LYS A 198 -16.44 -22.39 -6.16
N TYR A 199 -16.28 -21.89 -7.38
CA TYR A 199 -16.43 -20.45 -7.69
C TYR A 199 -17.88 -19.96 -7.57
N PHE A 200 -18.85 -20.75 -8.06
CA PHE A 200 -20.27 -20.37 -8.06
C PHE A 200 -21.03 -20.78 -6.79
N ASN A 201 -20.81 -22.00 -6.31
CA ASN A 201 -21.59 -22.65 -5.24
C ASN A 201 -20.79 -22.94 -3.96
N GLY A 202 -19.47 -22.70 -3.95
CA GLY A 202 -18.61 -22.97 -2.80
C GLY A 202 -18.94 -22.08 -1.59
N PRO A 203 -18.74 -22.60 -0.35
CA PRO A 203 -19.06 -21.85 0.88
C PRO A 203 -18.13 -20.64 1.10
N GLU A 204 -16.97 -20.59 0.44
CA GLU A 204 -16.01 -19.49 0.54
C GLU A 204 -15.62 -18.95 -0.83
N LYS A 205 -16.17 -17.78 -1.21
CA LYS A 205 -15.76 -17.01 -2.40
C LYS A 205 -14.40 -16.35 -2.18
N THR A 206 -13.34 -17.15 -2.22
CA THR A 206 -11.93 -16.74 -2.10
C THR A 206 -11.41 -16.16 -3.42
N ILE A 207 -11.77 -16.77 -4.56
CA ILE A 207 -11.36 -16.34 -5.89
C ILE A 207 -12.31 -15.22 -6.39
N ASN A 208 -11.76 -14.04 -6.72
CA ASN A 208 -12.53 -12.91 -7.25
C ASN A 208 -12.80 -13.02 -8.75
N GLN A 209 -11.88 -13.61 -9.51
CA GLN A 209 -11.95 -13.67 -10.96
C GLN A 209 -11.20 -14.90 -11.49
N ILE A 210 -11.89 -15.70 -12.30
CA ILE A 210 -11.32 -16.75 -13.14
C ILE A 210 -11.54 -16.35 -14.59
N ILE A 211 -10.49 -16.36 -15.40
CA ILE A 211 -10.57 -16.18 -16.86
C ILE A 211 -10.12 -17.50 -17.50
N LEU A 212 -11.07 -18.20 -18.13
CA LEU A 212 -10.90 -19.49 -18.80
C LEU A 212 -11.95 -19.60 -19.93
N SER A 213 -11.59 -20.33 -20.99
CA SER A 213 -12.48 -20.82 -22.04
C SER A 213 -12.24 -22.31 -22.32
N CYS A 214 -13.29 -23.06 -22.66
CA CYS A 214 -13.16 -24.47 -23.06
C CYS A 214 -12.75 -24.56 -24.55
N GLY A 215 -11.78 -25.41 -24.87
CA GLY A 215 -11.30 -25.66 -26.23
C GLY A 215 -11.81 -26.94 -26.89
N SER A 216 -12.22 -27.94 -26.12
CA SER A 216 -12.38 -29.34 -26.60
C SER A 216 -13.63 -30.08 -26.10
N SER A 217 -14.76 -29.40 -25.84
CA SER A 217 -16.03 -30.05 -25.44
C SER A 217 -17.27 -29.42 -26.10
N SER A 218 -18.47 -29.89 -25.73
CA SER A 218 -19.77 -29.29 -26.07
C SER A 218 -19.89 -27.78 -25.73
N ALA A 219 -18.97 -27.28 -24.89
CA ALA A 219 -18.85 -25.89 -24.46
C ALA A 219 -17.74 -25.08 -25.18
N THR A 220 -17.25 -25.54 -26.32
CA THR A 220 -16.19 -24.84 -27.09
C THR A 220 -16.47 -23.34 -27.24
N ASN A 221 -15.49 -22.49 -26.88
CA ASN A 221 -15.57 -21.01 -26.85
C ASN A 221 -16.58 -20.39 -25.87
N LYS A 222 -17.23 -21.16 -24.98
CA LYS A 222 -17.93 -20.58 -23.83
C LYS A 222 -16.91 -20.01 -22.83
N LYS A 223 -17.25 -18.87 -22.23
CA LYS A 223 -16.48 -18.31 -21.11
C LYS A 223 -16.83 -19.09 -19.83
N PHE A 224 -15.87 -19.25 -18.93
CA PHE A 224 -16.06 -19.93 -17.64
C PHE A 224 -17.30 -19.46 -16.86
N ALA A 225 -17.61 -18.16 -16.90
CA ALA A 225 -18.78 -17.58 -16.25
C ALA A 225 -20.14 -17.86 -16.95
N THR A 226 -20.14 -18.68 -18.01
CA THR A 226 -21.31 -19.06 -18.83
C THR A 226 -21.41 -20.57 -19.04
N LEU A 227 -20.65 -21.36 -18.29
CA LEU A 227 -20.74 -22.83 -18.26
C LEU A 227 -21.88 -23.29 -17.35
N GLU A 228 -22.52 -24.39 -17.72
CA GLU A 228 -23.62 -25.05 -16.98
C GLU A 228 -23.23 -26.50 -16.63
N PRO A 229 -23.86 -27.17 -15.64
CA PRO A 229 -23.46 -28.52 -15.20
C PRO A 229 -23.44 -29.62 -16.28
N GLN A 230 -24.11 -29.41 -17.41
CA GLN A 230 -24.14 -30.31 -18.57
C GLN A 230 -22.99 -30.09 -19.58
N ASP A 231 -22.12 -29.11 -19.33
CA ASP A 231 -20.95 -28.77 -20.15
C ASP A 231 -19.68 -29.56 -19.74
N PHE A 232 -19.80 -30.50 -18.79
CA PHE A 232 -18.71 -31.27 -18.17
C PHE A 232 -18.89 -32.81 -18.32
N GLU A 233 -17.80 -33.58 -18.32
CA GLU A 233 -17.78 -35.03 -18.64
C GLU A 233 -17.16 -35.87 -17.49
N CYS A 234 -17.94 -36.74 -16.79
CA CYS A 234 -17.54 -37.49 -15.55
C CYS A 234 -18.06 -38.97 -15.48
N ASN A 235 -17.50 -39.83 -14.59
CA ASN A 235 -17.63 -41.33 -14.56
C ASN A 235 -17.99 -41.99 -13.18
N ILE A 236 -18.15 -43.33 -13.13
CA ILE A 236 -18.40 -44.16 -11.91
C ILE A 236 -17.14 -44.91 -11.41
N PRO A 237 -17.10 -45.46 -10.16
CA PRO A 237 -15.91 -46.11 -9.60
C PRO A 237 -15.66 -47.57 -10.03
N GLU A 238 -14.37 -47.94 -10.11
CA GLU A 238 -13.84 -49.29 -10.37
C GLU A 238 -12.73 -49.64 -9.36
N ILE A 239 -12.73 -50.83 -8.76
CA ILE A 239 -11.69 -51.25 -7.80
C ILE A 239 -10.44 -51.70 -8.56
N ILE A 240 -9.34 -50.96 -8.40
CA ILE A 240 -8.06 -51.20 -9.07
C ILE A 240 -7.08 -52.01 -8.22
N LEU A 241 -7.20 -51.95 -6.89
CA LEU A 241 -6.42 -52.76 -5.96
C LEU A 241 -7.37 -53.47 -4.98
N ALA A 242 -7.27 -54.79 -4.93
CA ALA A 242 -8.12 -55.64 -4.10
C ALA A 242 -7.34 -56.17 -2.88
N PRO A 243 -7.96 -56.22 -1.69
CA PRO A 243 -7.30 -56.74 -0.50
C PRO A 243 -7.08 -58.25 -0.59
N GLU A 244 -5.90 -58.68 -0.14
CA GLU A 244 -5.49 -60.09 -0.16
C GLU A 244 -5.68 -60.80 1.18
N ASN A 245 -5.71 -62.14 1.16
CA ASN A 245 -5.77 -62.95 2.37
C ASN A 245 -4.43 -62.98 3.10
N GLN A 246 -4.42 -62.79 4.43
CA GLN A 246 -3.19 -62.57 5.22
C GLN A 246 -2.99 -63.57 6.36
N LEU A 247 -1.72 -63.93 6.61
CA LEU A 247 -1.27 -64.80 7.70
C LEU A 247 -0.19 -64.07 8.50
N VAL A 248 -0.59 -63.60 9.68
CA VAL A 248 0.04 -62.51 10.44
C VAL A 248 0.66 -63.03 11.72
N ILE A 249 1.55 -62.26 12.34
CA ILE A 249 2.13 -62.61 13.64
C ILE A 249 1.42 -61.89 14.81
N ALA A 250 1.11 -62.60 15.89
CA ALA A 250 0.53 -62.06 17.12
C ALA A 250 1.49 -61.04 17.74
N GLY A 251 0.98 -59.85 18.06
CA GLY A 251 1.82 -58.71 18.46
C GLY A 251 2.50 -57.97 17.30
N LYS A 252 2.38 -58.44 16.04
CA LYS A 252 2.71 -57.65 14.85
C LYS A 252 1.46 -56.96 14.30
N SER A 253 1.64 -56.14 13.28
CA SER A 253 0.57 -55.45 12.57
C SER A 253 0.30 -56.10 11.21
N VAL A 254 -0.87 -55.86 10.63
CA VAL A 254 -1.21 -56.20 9.23
C VAL A 254 -1.94 -55.04 8.57
N THR A 255 -1.68 -54.84 7.28
CA THR A 255 -2.33 -53.87 6.42
C THR A 255 -3.19 -54.63 5.40
N LEU A 256 -4.43 -54.20 5.18
CA LEU A 256 -5.24 -54.62 4.04
C LEU A 256 -5.47 -53.41 3.14
N GLU A 257 -5.02 -53.52 1.89
CA GLU A 257 -5.06 -52.45 0.89
C GLU A 257 -6.29 -52.62 -0.01
N CYS A 258 -7.00 -51.53 -0.30
CA CYS A 258 -8.11 -51.49 -1.25
C CYS A 258 -8.21 -50.12 -1.89
N ASP A 259 -8.00 -50.05 -3.19
CA ASP A 259 -7.95 -48.79 -3.95
C ASP A 259 -8.89 -48.84 -5.15
N ALA A 260 -9.45 -47.69 -5.54
CA ALA A 260 -10.44 -47.58 -6.59
C ALA A 260 -10.27 -46.30 -7.41
N ASP A 261 -10.29 -46.43 -8.73
CA ASP A 261 -10.35 -45.32 -9.66
C ASP A 261 -11.81 -44.91 -9.89
N GLY A 262 -12.04 -43.68 -10.33
CA GLY A 262 -13.37 -43.12 -10.57
C GLY A 262 -13.35 -41.60 -10.53
N GLU A 263 -14.12 -40.96 -11.41
CA GLU A 263 -14.08 -39.50 -11.58
C GLU A 263 -15.49 -38.91 -11.33
N PRO A 264 -15.77 -38.28 -10.18
CA PRO A 264 -14.82 -37.91 -9.13
C PRO A 264 -14.45 -39.04 -8.16
N GLU A 265 -13.32 -38.81 -7.48
CA GLU A 265 -12.56 -39.74 -6.65
C GLU A 265 -13.45 -40.48 -5.62
N PRO A 266 -13.42 -41.83 -5.59
CA PRO A 266 -14.33 -42.62 -4.76
C PRO A 266 -13.85 -42.76 -3.31
N VAL A 267 -14.79 -42.61 -2.37
CA VAL A 267 -14.53 -42.82 -0.94
C VAL A 267 -14.60 -44.29 -0.58
N ILE A 268 -13.52 -44.83 0.02
CA ILE A 268 -13.45 -46.21 0.50
C ILE A 268 -14.09 -46.40 1.88
N LYS A 269 -14.74 -47.54 2.12
CA LYS A 269 -15.39 -47.94 3.38
C LYS A 269 -15.18 -49.42 3.70
N TRP A 270 -14.90 -49.75 4.96
CA TRP A 270 -14.61 -51.11 5.40
C TRP A 270 -15.66 -51.74 6.32
N TYR A 271 -15.81 -53.06 6.22
CA TYR A 271 -16.69 -53.89 7.03
C TYR A 271 -15.94 -55.13 7.53
N PHE A 272 -16.20 -55.59 8.75
CA PHE A 272 -15.67 -56.84 9.32
C PHE A 272 -16.82 -57.80 9.62
N ASN A 273 -16.74 -59.03 9.10
CA ASN A 273 -17.76 -60.07 9.22
C ASN A 273 -19.19 -59.56 8.96
N GLY A 274 -19.37 -58.78 7.89
CA GLY A 274 -20.66 -58.25 7.43
C GLY A 274 -21.22 -57.05 8.20
N LYS A 275 -20.46 -56.45 9.13
CA LYS A 275 -20.86 -55.22 9.86
C LYS A 275 -19.86 -54.09 9.60
N PRO A 276 -20.27 -52.81 9.61
CA PRO A 276 -19.34 -51.69 9.45
C PRO A 276 -18.17 -51.82 10.42
N LEU A 277 -16.95 -51.68 9.91
CA LEU A 277 -15.75 -51.78 10.72
C LEU A 277 -15.77 -50.68 11.77
N LYS A 278 -15.59 -51.05 13.03
CA LYS A 278 -15.34 -50.09 14.11
C LYS A 278 -13.84 -49.92 14.25
N THR A 279 -13.38 -48.70 14.08
CA THR A 279 -12.00 -48.31 14.39
C THR A 279 -11.81 -48.21 15.91
N ASP A 280 -10.61 -48.52 16.36
CA ASP A 280 -10.15 -48.39 17.75
C ASP A 280 -8.64 -48.12 17.76
N GLU A 281 -7.99 -48.08 18.93
CA GLU A 281 -6.54 -47.82 19.05
C GLU A 281 -5.66 -48.87 18.34
N ARG A 282 -6.23 -50.00 17.91
CA ARG A 282 -5.56 -51.04 17.14
C ARG A 282 -6.00 -51.07 15.68
N LYS A 283 -7.29 -50.85 15.38
CA LYS A 283 -7.84 -50.85 14.02
C LYS A 283 -7.96 -49.43 13.49
N ILE A 284 -6.97 -49.04 12.71
CA ILE A 284 -6.81 -47.70 12.14
C ILE A 284 -7.09 -47.79 10.64
N LEU A 285 -7.81 -46.80 10.11
CA LEU A 285 -7.98 -46.61 8.67
C LEU A 285 -7.08 -45.45 8.25
N ASP A 286 -6.12 -45.74 7.39
CA ASP A 286 -5.12 -44.80 6.89
C ASP A 286 -5.28 -44.64 5.36
N ASN A 287 -4.52 -43.71 4.77
CA ASN A 287 -4.54 -43.39 3.32
C ASN A 287 -5.97 -43.24 2.77
N GLU A 288 -6.77 -42.36 3.40
CA GLU A 288 -8.17 -42.07 3.02
C GLU A 288 -9.11 -43.29 3.09
N ASN A 289 -8.80 -44.21 4.00
CA ASN A 289 -9.42 -45.53 4.17
C ASN A 289 -9.08 -46.54 3.06
N THR A 290 -8.13 -46.28 2.16
CA THR A 290 -7.64 -47.34 1.26
C THR A 290 -6.87 -48.42 2.03
N GLU A 291 -6.23 -48.06 3.14
CA GLU A 291 -5.51 -48.98 4.02
C GLU A 291 -6.25 -49.23 5.34
N LEU A 292 -6.45 -50.50 5.66
CA LEU A 292 -6.85 -50.95 6.99
C LEU A 292 -5.65 -51.52 7.74
N ASN A 293 -5.09 -50.72 8.65
CA ASN A 293 -4.00 -51.08 9.53
C ASN A 293 -4.53 -51.65 10.86
N ILE A 294 -4.25 -52.93 11.11
CA ILE A 294 -4.58 -53.61 12.37
C ILE A 294 -3.28 -53.80 13.14
N ASN A 295 -3.07 -53.01 14.19
CA ASN A 295 -1.89 -53.00 15.04
C ASN A 295 -2.03 -53.94 16.25
N ASN A 296 -0.92 -54.56 16.66
CA ASN A 296 -0.89 -55.54 17.77
C ASN A 296 -2.02 -56.57 17.60
N VAL A 297 -1.95 -57.29 16.48
CA VAL A 297 -2.99 -58.22 16.05
C VAL A 297 -3.11 -59.34 17.07
N ILE A 298 -4.35 -59.58 17.53
CA ILE A 298 -4.67 -60.67 18.45
C ILE A 298 -5.46 -61.74 17.72
N LYS A 299 -5.50 -62.94 18.29
CA LYS A 299 -6.18 -64.10 17.69
C LYS A 299 -7.65 -63.86 17.30
N ASN A 300 -8.34 -62.95 18.00
CA ASN A 300 -9.72 -62.54 17.72
C ASN A 300 -9.91 -61.59 16.53
N ASP A 301 -8.84 -61.08 15.92
CA ASP A 301 -8.92 -60.27 14.69
C ASP A 301 -9.01 -61.12 13.42
N THR A 302 -8.89 -62.45 13.56
CA THR A 302 -9.13 -63.46 12.51
C THR A 302 -10.56 -63.35 11.97
N GLY A 303 -10.72 -63.22 10.64
CA GLY A 303 -12.03 -63.15 10.00
C GLY A 303 -12.01 -62.41 8.65
N ILE A 304 -13.20 -62.17 8.10
CA ILE A 304 -13.41 -61.61 6.76
C ILE A 304 -13.60 -60.09 6.82
N TYR A 305 -12.84 -59.37 5.99
CA TYR A 305 -12.91 -57.92 5.81
C TYR A 305 -13.43 -57.61 4.40
N THR A 306 -14.38 -56.69 4.27
CA THR A 306 -14.98 -56.24 2.99
C THR A 306 -14.67 -54.76 2.79
N CYS A 307 -14.21 -54.41 1.58
CA CYS A 307 -14.03 -53.03 1.13
C CYS A 307 -15.18 -52.63 0.18
N ILE A 308 -15.60 -51.36 0.23
CA ILE A 308 -16.60 -50.76 -0.66
C ILE A 308 -16.09 -49.38 -1.12
N ALA A 309 -16.01 -49.15 -2.42
CA ALA A 309 -15.70 -47.84 -3.03
C ALA A 309 -16.99 -47.14 -3.48
N GLN A 310 -17.11 -45.82 -3.26
CA GLN A 310 -18.32 -45.05 -3.57
C GLN A 310 -18.04 -43.59 -3.96
N ASN A 311 -18.54 -43.14 -5.11
CA ASN A 311 -18.70 -41.71 -5.43
C ASN A 311 -20.19 -41.33 -5.56
N TYR A 312 -20.53 -40.12 -6.02
CA TYR A 312 -21.94 -39.73 -6.17
C TYR A 312 -22.66 -40.36 -7.37
N ASN A 313 -21.93 -41.02 -8.28
CA ASN A 313 -22.47 -41.72 -9.44
C ASN A 313 -22.72 -43.23 -9.20
N GLY A 314 -22.02 -43.88 -8.25
CA GLY A 314 -22.17 -45.33 -8.00
C GLY A 314 -21.32 -45.93 -6.86
N ASN A 315 -21.37 -47.26 -6.68
CA ASN A 315 -20.52 -48.01 -5.75
C ASN A 315 -20.19 -49.45 -6.21
N VAL A 316 -19.14 -50.05 -5.63
CA VAL A 316 -18.59 -51.39 -5.93
C VAL A 316 -17.88 -51.98 -4.69
N SER A 317 -17.73 -53.31 -4.55
CA SER A 317 -17.18 -53.95 -3.32
C SER A 317 -16.45 -55.30 -3.50
N ILE A 318 -15.55 -55.65 -2.56
CA ILE A 318 -14.67 -56.85 -2.59
C ILE A 318 -14.24 -57.34 -1.18
N GLN A 319 -13.68 -58.56 -1.02
CA GLN A 319 -13.42 -59.22 0.30
C GLN A 319 -12.06 -59.94 0.45
N ALA A 320 -11.56 -60.00 1.70
CA ALA A 320 -10.32 -60.68 2.13
C ALA A 320 -10.42 -61.33 3.53
N ASN A 321 -9.51 -62.24 3.91
CA ASN A 321 -9.51 -63.02 5.17
C ASN A 321 -8.14 -63.06 5.89
N VAL A 322 -8.11 -62.94 7.23
CA VAL A 322 -6.88 -62.77 8.06
C VAL A 322 -6.72 -63.86 9.16
N THR A 323 -5.50 -64.28 9.54
CA THR A 323 -5.15 -65.32 10.58
C THR A 323 -3.80 -65.02 11.32
N VAL A 324 -3.47 -65.56 12.53
CA VAL A 324 -2.43 -64.98 13.48
C VAL A 324 -1.51 -65.97 14.33
N TYR A 325 -0.15 -65.76 14.55
CA TYR A 325 0.86 -66.60 15.35
C TYR A 325 2.23 -65.91 15.86
N ASP A 326 3.14 -66.41 16.73
CA ASP A 326 4.15 -65.58 17.54
C ASP A 326 5.68 -65.39 17.07
N ASN A 327 6.54 -64.48 17.67
CA ASN A 327 7.97 -64.13 17.21
C ASN A 327 8.99 -63.37 18.19
N GLU A 328 10.34 -63.30 17.93
CA GLU A 328 11.49 -62.83 18.83
C GLU A 328 12.75 -62.09 18.17
N GLN A 329 13.20 -60.84 18.53
CA GLN A 329 14.48 -60.15 18.03
C GLN A 329 15.10 -58.94 18.88
N LYS A 330 16.26 -58.35 18.46
CA LYS A 330 17.10 -57.28 19.13
C LYS A 330 16.89 -55.81 18.62
N PRO A 331 17.34 -54.73 19.32
CA PRO A 331 16.90 -53.35 19.09
C PRO A 331 17.88 -52.45 18.30
N ARG A 332 17.37 -51.33 17.73
CA ARG A 332 18.11 -50.32 16.95
C ARG A 332 17.80 -48.87 17.36
N LEU A 333 18.70 -47.94 17.03
CA LEU A 333 18.50 -46.47 17.11
C LEU A 333 17.89 -45.96 15.80
N ILE A 334 17.00 -44.97 15.88
CA ILE A 334 16.44 -44.24 14.72
C ILE A 334 16.62 -42.72 14.81
N ILE A 335 16.88 -42.16 16.00
CA ILE A 335 17.31 -40.75 16.15
C ILE A 335 18.52 -40.73 17.07
N GLU A 336 19.62 -40.19 16.55
CA GLU A 336 20.89 -40.02 17.26
C GLU A 336 21.06 -38.57 17.76
N PRO A 337 21.80 -38.35 18.86
CA PRO A 337 22.11 -37.01 19.36
C PRO A 337 23.08 -36.27 18.44
N TYR A 338 22.95 -34.93 18.36
CA TYR A 338 23.81 -34.06 17.56
C TYR A 338 24.38 -32.87 18.36
N ASP A 339 25.48 -32.29 17.88
CA ASP A 339 26.24 -31.23 18.57
C ASP A 339 25.43 -29.93 18.73
N LEU A 340 25.61 -29.23 19.86
CA LEU A 340 24.85 -28.03 20.23
C LEU A 340 25.74 -26.90 20.78
N GLU A 341 25.36 -25.66 20.51
CA GLU A 341 25.86 -24.48 21.24
C GLU A 341 24.73 -23.88 22.08
N VAL A 342 24.96 -23.74 23.39
CA VAL A 342 23.94 -23.34 24.38
C VAL A 342 24.42 -22.14 25.21
N ILE A 343 23.49 -21.38 25.77
CA ILE A 343 23.79 -20.14 26.52
C ILE A 343 23.68 -20.41 28.02
N LEU A 344 24.52 -19.76 28.83
CA LEU A 344 24.41 -19.83 30.29
C LEU A 344 23.00 -19.44 30.78
N GLY A 345 22.45 -20.23 31.70
CA GLY A 345 21.14 -20.04 32.33
C GLY A 345 19.94 -20.60 31.55
N THR A 346 20.11 -21.09 30.32
CA THR A 346 18.97 -21.60 29.52
C THR A 346 18.61 -23.06 29.85
N ILE A 347 17.71 -23.64 29.06
CA ILE A 347 17.32 -25.05 29.04
C ILE A 347 17.57 -25.58 27.63
N PHE A 348 18.00 -26.84 27.46
CA PHE A 348 18.12 -27.50 26.16
C PHE A 348 17.81 -29.00 26.24
N GLU A 349 17.48 -29.63 25.10
CA GLU A 349 17.19 -31.08 25.01
C GLU A 349 18.14 -31.74 23.98
N ILE A 350 18.59 -32.95 24.28
CA ILE A 350 19.40 -33.79 23.40
C ILE A 350 18.58 -35.03 22.98
N PRO A 351 18.32 -35.27 21.69
CA PRO A 351 17.46 -36.35 21.25
C PRO A 351 18.14 -37.73 21.30
N CYS A 352 17.37 -38.76 21.63
CA CYS A 352 17.75 -40.17 21.43
C CYS A 352 16.50 -41.05 21.36
N LYS A 353 16.32 -41.83 20.28
CA LYS A 353 15.08 -42.63 20.06
C LYS A 353 15.35 -44.02 19.49
N ALA A 354 14.68 -45.02 20.06
CA ALA A 354 14.68 -46.43 19.65
C ALA A 354 13.65 -46.74 18.54
N GLU A 355 13.94 -47.75 17.71
CA GLU A 355 13.03 -48.27 16.66
C GLU A 355 11.76 -48.90 17.26
N ASP A 356 11.92 -49.68 18.34
CA ASP A 356 10.86 -50.12 19.24
C ASP A 356 11.28 -49.75 20.67
N GLN A 357 10.36 -49.19 21.45
CA GLN A 357 10.58 -48.77 22.84
C GLN A 357 10.18 -49.86 23.86
N SER A 358 9.49 -50.90 23.41
CA SER A 358 8.96 -52.00 24.24
C SER A 358 10.09 -52.83 24.84
N GLY A 359 10.29 -52.73 26.16
CA GLY A 359 11.33 -53.50 26.86
C GLY A 359 12.77 -53.06 26.57
N VAL A 360 12.98 -51.86 26.03
CA VAL A 360 14.30 -51.27 25.79
C VAL A 360 14.69 -50.30 26.91
N GLN A 361 15.85 -50.52 27.52
CA GLN A 361 16.43 -49.64 28.54
C GLN A 361 17.29 -48.55 27.87
N VAL A 362 17.01 -47.28 28.18
CA VAL A 362 17.79 -46.10 27.76
C VAL A 362 18.76 -45.68 28.86
N ILE A 363 20.02 -45.36 28.53
CA ILE A 363 21.06 -44.95 29.48
C ILE A 363 21.83 -43.76 28.91
N TRP A 364 21.85 -42.64 29.63
CA TRP A 364 22.62 -41.44 29.26
C TRP A 364 23.92 -41.30 30.05
N ARG A 365 24.94 -40.72 29.41
CA ARG A 365 26.20 -40.28 30.04
C ARG A 365 26.51 -38.82 29.68
N HIS A 366 27.21 -38.13 30.58
CA HIS A 366 27.89 -36.85 30.34
C HIS A 366 29.36 -37.01 30.76
N ASP A 367 30.28 -36.72 29.82
CA ASP A 367 31.74 -36.92 29.95
C ASP A 367 32.11 -38.27 30.60
N GLY A 368 31.49 -39.34 30.09
CA GLY A 368 31.68 -40.73 30.52
C GLY A 368 30.96 -41.14 31.81
N LYS A 369 30.40 -40.21 32.58
CA LYS A 369 29.65 -40.49 33.82
C LYS A 369 28.17 -40.74 33.51
N VAL A 370 27.61 -41.84 34.03
CA VAL A 370 26.18 -42.16 33.86
C VAL A 370 25.33 -41.16 34.63
N ILE A 371 24.33 -40.59 33.95
CA ILE A 371 23.31 -39.74 34.56
C ILE A 371 22.29 -40.66 35.22
N THR A 372 22.42 -40.85 36.54
CA THR A 372 21.51 -41.69 37.35
C THR A 372 20.61 -40.81 38.21
N GLU A 373 19.36 -41.25 38.41
CA GLU A 373 18.33 -40.55 39.21
C GLU A 373 18.78 -40.17 40.64
N ASN A 374 19.73 -40.91 41.23
CA ASN A 374 20.17 -40.73 42.62
C ASN A 374 21.52 -40.00 42.82
N ILE A 375 22.06 -39.32 41.79
CA ILE A 375 23.29 -38.49 41.95
C ILE A 375 23.02 -36.98 41.79
N PHE A 376 21.89 -36.59 41.20
CA PHE A 376 21.42 -35.20 41.17
C PHE A 376 19.91 -35.14 41.47
N SER A 377 19.54 -35.15 42.75
CA SER A 377 18.16 -34.94 43.22
C SER A 377 17.70 -33.48 43.14
N ASN A 378 17.98 -32.84 42.00
CA ASN A 378 17.52 -31.51 41.61
C ASN A 378 16.97 -31.65 40.18
N ASP A 379 15.94 -30.89 39.79
CA ASP A 379 15.21 -30.99 38.50
C ASP A 379 16.03 -30.67 37.22
N LYS A 380 17.36 -30.68 37.32
CA LYS A 380 18.35 -30.33 36.30
C LYS A 380 18.37 -31.27 35.10
N TYR A 381 18.26 -32.59 35.33
CA TYR A 381 18.28 -33.60 34.27
C TYR A 381 16.96 -34.35 34.26
N GLN A 382 16.31 -34.44 33.10
CA GLN A 382 15.04 -35.15 32.94
C GLN A 382 15.04 -35.92 31.62
N VAL A 383 14.88 -37.24 31.68
CA VAL A 383 14.73 -38.06 30.46
C VAL A 383 13.24 -38.11 30.11
N SER A 384 12.91 -37.82 28.86
CA SER A 384 11.52 -37.86 28.37
C SER A 384 11.10 -39.29 28.04
N GLY A 385 9.78 -39.54 27.96
CA GLY A 385 9.24 -40.88 27.66
C GLY A 385 9.66 -41.45 26.30
N SER A 386 10.23 -40.63 25.40
CA SER A 386 10.78 -41.07 24.12
C SER A 386 12.26 -41.47 24.15
N GLY A 387 12.99 -41.13 25.23
CA GLY A 387 14.42 -41.42 25.43
C GLY A 387 15.35 -40.20 25.39
N SER A 388 14.87 -39.01 25.01
CA SER A 388 15.66 -37.77 24.95
C SER A 388 16.00 -37.20 26.34
N LEU A 389 17.10 -36.45 26.45
CA LEU A 389 17.58 -35.85 27.70
C LEU A 389 17.39 -34.33 27.71
N LEU A 390 16.56 -33.82 28.62
CA LEU A 390 16.39 -32.40 28.91
C LEU A 390 17.35 -31.95 30.03
N VAL A 391 18.09 -30.86 29.80
CA VAL A 391 19.03 -30.24 30.74
C VAL A 391 18.57 -28.81 31.06
N LYS A 392 18.31 -28.51 32.35
CA LYS A 392 17.81 -27.21 32.83
C LYS A 392 18.87 -26.41 33.59
N ASN A 393 18.78 -25.08 33.53
CA ASN A 393 19.67 -24.15 34.23
C ASN A 393 21.16 -24.38 33.89
N VAL A 394 21.50 -24.17 32.62
CA VAL A 394 22.83 -24.43 32.04
C VAL A 394 23.92 -23.61 32.73
N THR A 395 24.97 -24.29 33.17
CA THR A 395 26.21 -23.73 33.70
C THR A 395 27.39 -24.05 32.77
N THR A 396 28.55 -23.43 32.99
CA THR A 396 29.77 -23.76 32.22
C THR A 396 30.21 -25.22 32.38
N ALA A 397 29.81 -25.88 33.48
CA ALA A 397 30.09 -27.29 33.76
C ALA A 397 29.17 -28.27 33.01
N ASP A 398 28.15 -27.78 32.29
CA ASP A 398 27.27 -28.59 31.43
C ASP A 398 27.71 -28.62 29.96
N GLY A 399 28.84 -27.96 29.64
CA GLY A 399 29.56 -28.24 28.40
C GLY A 399 30.28 -29.57 28.50
N GLY A 400 30.31 -30.35 27.41
CA GLY A 400 30.90 -31.69 27.40
C GLY A 400 30.26 -32.62 26.38
N ARG A 401 30.72 -33.87 26.34
CA ARG A 401 30.17 -34.91 25.45
C ARG A 401 29.07 -35.69 26.17
N TYR A 402 27.90 -35.79 25.52
CA TYR A 402 26.77 -36.59 25.98
C TYR A 402 26.63 -37.86 25.12
N GLU A 403 26.35 -39.00 25.75
CA GLU A 403 26.21 -40.30 25.06
C GLU A 403 24.91 -41.01 25.46
N CYS A 404 24.18 -41.56 24.50
CA CYS A 404 22.97 -42.34 24.71
C CYS A 404 23.18 -43.81 24.33
N THR A 405 22.75 -44.75 25.17
CA THR A 405 22.79 -46.20 24.94
C THR A 405 21.42 -46.83 25.07
N LEU A 406 21.02 -47.67 24.11
CA LEU A 406 19.83 -48.53 24.15
C LEU A 406 20.22 -49.98 24.43
N LYS A 407 19.41 -50.73 25.18
CA LYS A 407 19.64 -52.15 25.49
C LYS A 407 18.33 -52.94 25.67
N ASN A 408 18.24 -54.15 25.09
CA ASN A 408 17.26 -55.16 25.49
C ASN A 408 17.96 -56.52 25.74
N GLN A 409 17.20 -57.61 25.97
CA GLN A 409 17.76 -58.93 26.28
C GLN A 409 18.59 -59.57 25.16
N TYR A 410 18.44 -59.10 23.91
CA TYR A 410 19.11 -59.64 22.73
C TYR A 410 20.21 -58.72 22.15
N GLY A 411 20.44 -57.51 22.71
CA GLY A 411 21.52 -56.62 22.23
C GLY A 411 21.50 -55.19 22.79
N ARG A 412 22.52 -54.39 22.40
CA ARG A 412 22.66 -52.95 22.72
C ARG A 412 23.26 -52.14 21.57
N VAL A 413 23.02 -50.83 21.55
CA VAL A 413 23.54 -49.85 20.57
C VAL A 413 23.74 -48.46 21.22
N THR A 414 24.64 -47.60 20.72
CA THR A 414 25.07 -46.34 21.38
C THR A 414 25.47 -45.25 20.38
N ALA A 415 25.17 -43.97 20.68
CA ALA A 415 25.54 -42.77 19.89
C ALA A 415 25.85 -41.55 20.81
N SER A 416 26.47 -40.47 20.29
CA SER A 416 26.99 -39.36 21.13
C SER A 416 27.11 -37.98 20.44
N ALA A 417 27.02 -36.88 21.21
CA ALA A 417 27.13 -35.48 20.76
C ALA A 417 27.95 -34.58 21.70
N LEU A 418 28.44 -33.44 21.22
CA LEU A 418 29.19 -32.42 21.98
C LEU A 418 28.36 -31.15 22.21
N VAL A 419 28.33 -30.67 23.45
CA VAL A 419 27.66 -29.41 23.85
C VAL A 419 28.72 -28.36 24.24
N LYS A 420 28.62 -27.16 23.66
CA LYS A 420 29.47 -26.00 23.99
C LYS A 420 28.64 -24.90 24.67
N VAL A 421 29.12 -24.36 25.78
CA VAL A 421 28.43 -23.30 26.55
C VAL A 421 29.06 -21.93 26.25
N LYS A 422 28.24 -20.97 25.81
CA LYS A 422 28.66 -19.57 25.55
C LYS A 422 28.29 -18.64 26.72
N GLY A 423 29.22 -17.72 27.02
CA GLY A 423 29.03 -16.70 28.03
C GLY A 423 28.01 -15.64 27.62
N SER A 424 27.22 -15.16 28.58
CA SER A 424 26.29 -14.06 28.36
C SER A 424 27.04 -12.71 28.29
N VAL A 425 26.82 -11.94 27.23
CA VAL A 425 27.13 -10.50 27.26
C VAL A 425 26.19 -9.87 28.28
N SER A 426 26.75 -9.23 29.31
CA SER A 426 25.97 -8.60 30.38
C SER A 426 25.19 -7.40 29.85
N LYS A 427 23.99 -7.68 29.33
CA LYS A 427 22.94 -6.67 29.12
C LYS A 427 22.62 -6.02 30.47
N ALA A 428 22.37 -4.72 30.45
CA ALA A 428 22.00 -4.01 31.67
C ALA A 428 20.67 -4.59 32.20
N PRO A 429 20.43 -4.61 33.52
CA PRO A 429 19.14 -5.03 34.07
C PRO A 429 17.95 -4.32 33.39
N GLY A 430 18.12 -3.04 33.04
CA GLY A 430 17.17 -2.24 32.26
C GLY A 430 16.75 -2.82 30.90
N ASP A 431 17.67 -3.45 30.14
CA ASP A 431 17.40 -4.00 28.81
C ASP A 431 16.30 -5.07 28.86
N ASN A 432 16.26 -5.84 29.95
CA ASN A 432 15.27 -6.90 30.12
C ASN A 432 13.88 -6.31 30.40
N TYR A 433 13.78 -5.25 31.20
CA TYR A 433 12.52 -4.55 31.46
C TYR A 433 11.96 -3.87 30.20
N VAL A 434 12.83 -3.23 29.41
CA VAL A 434 12.44 -2.65 28.10
C VAL A 434 11.90 -3.75 27.18
N ARG A 435 12.57 -4.90 27.08
CA ARG A 435 12.11 -6.04 26.26
C ARG A 435 10.79 -6.65 26.74
N ILE A 436 10.56 -6.74 28.05
CA ILE A 436 9.29 -7.22 28.61
C ILE A 436 8.15 -6.24 28.25
N ALA A 437 8.34 -4.95 28.52
CA ALA A 437 7.33 -3.92 28.21
C ALA A 437 7.01 -3.84 26.70
N PHE A 438 8.01 -4.08 25.84
CA PHE A 438 7.82 -4.20 24.39
C PHE A 438 7.02 -5.43 24.00
N ASN A 439 7.35 -6.61 24.54
CA ASN A 439 6.62 -7.84 24.23
C ASN A 439 5.15 -7.73 24.69
N GLU A 440 4.89 -7.13 25.86
CA GLU A 440 3.52 -6.82 26.30
C GLU A 440 2.82 -5.86 25.31
N ALA A 441 3.45 -4.75 24.93
CA ALA A 441 2.88 -3.78 23.99
C ALA A 441 2.62 -4.39 22.60
N LEU A 442 3.55 -5.19 22.08
CA LEU A 442 3.42 -5.95 20.83
C LEU A 442 2.21 -6.89 20.89
N MET A 443 2.08 -7.69 21.95
CA MET A 443 0.96 -8.61 22.11
C MET A 443 -0.38 -7.88 22.26
N GLU A 444 -0.45 -6.78 23.03
CA GLU A 444 -1.67 -5.98 23.18
C GLU A 444 -2.09 -5.34 21.84
N ILE A 445 -1.14 -4.82 21.06
CA ILE A 445 -1.39 -4.15 19.79
C ILE A 445 -1.74 -5.13 18.69
N ASP A 446 -1.02 -6.25 18.58
CA ASP A 446 -1.36 -7.29 17.61
C ASP A 446 -2.70 -7.95 17.96
N LEU A 447 -3.05 -8.11 19.24
CA LEU A 447 -4.39 -8.53 19.65
C LEU A 447 -5.46 -7.51 19.25
N ALA A 448 -5.25 -6.20 19.46
CA ALA A 448 -6.20 -5.17 19.07
C ALA A 448 -6.36 -5.01 17.54
N ILE A 449 -5.25 -5.13 16.80
CA ILE A 449 -5.23 -5.18 15.33
C ILE A 449 -5.95 -6.43 14.83
N ASN A 450 -5.62 -7.61 15.36
CA ASN A 450 -6.25 -8.87 14.97
C ASN A 450 -7.75 -8.89 15.33
N ASN A 451 -8.15 -8.43 16.52
CA ASN A 451 -9.57 -8.23 16.86
C ASN A 451 -10.29 -7.33 15.85
N THR A 452 -9.60 -6.28 15.36
CA THR A 452 -10.15 -5.36 14.37
C THR A 452 -10.22 -6.00 12.97
N ILE A 453 -9.19 -6.74 12.55
CA ILE A 453 -9.14 -7.50 11.30
C ILE A 453 -10.16 -8.65 11.30
N ASP A 454 -10.35 -9.35 12.41
CA ASP A 454 -11.29 -10.45 12.55
C ASP A 454 -12.75 -9.96 12.50
N ALA A 455 -13.01 -8.81 13.14
CA ALA A 455 -14.29 -8.11 13.01
C ALA A 455 -14.57 -7.64 11.57
N LEU A 456 -13.53 -7.35 10.79
CA LEU A 456 -13.62 -6.95 9.39
C LEU A 456 -13.77 -8.13 8.40
N PHE A 457 -13.06 -9.24 8.63
CA PHE A 457 -12.80 -10.24 7.59
C PHE A 457 -13.12 -11.70 7.96
N THR A 458 -12.98 -12.15 9.21
CA THR A 458 -13.17 -13.58 9.58
C THR A 458 -14.54 -13.93 10.17
N LYS A 459 -15.32 -12.95 10.65
CA LYS A 459 -16.72 -13.15 11.09
C LYS A 459 -17.74 -13.49 9.98
N ARG A 460 -17.30 -14.05 8.86
CA ARG A 460 -18.17 -14.54 7.78
C ARG A 460 -18.81 -15.91 8.06
N ASN A 461 -18.33 -16.69 9.04
CA ASN A 461 -18.63 -18.14 9.10
C ASN A 461 -19.22 -18.71 10.42
N ARG A 462 -19.87 -17.92 11.30
CA ARG A 462 -20.62 -18.46 12.46
C ARG A 462 -21.93 -17.74 12.80
N ASN A 463 -23.05 -18.35 12.39
CA ASN A 463 -24.40 -18.30 12.99
C ASN A 463 -24.85 -17.01 13.70
N SER A 464 -24.69 -15.85 13.07
CA SER A 464 -25.35 -14.62 13.54
C SER A 464 -26.06 -13.93 12.38
N ASN A 465 -27.39 -13.78 12.51
CA ASN A 465 -28.23 -12.98 11.60
C ASN A 465 -27.99 -11.46 11.74
N GLY A 466 -26.78 -11.06 12.13
CA GLY A 466 -26.38 -9.67 12.29
C GLY A 466 -25.74 -9.18 11.00
N ASN A 467 -26.42 -8.25 10.30
CA ASN A 467 -25.78 -7.49 9.23
C ASN A 467 -24.48 -6.82 9.76
N PRO A 468 -23.42 -6.74 8.95
CA PRO A 468 -22.13 -6.19 9.38
C PRO A 468 -22.28 -4.76 9.92
N ASN A 469 -21.58 -4.45 11.01
CA ASN A 469 -21.57 -3.10 11.56
C ASN A 469 -20.69 -2.20 10.69
N TYR A 470 -21.31 -1.47 9.78
CA TYR A 470 -20.63 -0.66 8.76
C TYR A 470 -19.61 0.37 9.30
N ALA A 471 -19.60 0.70 10.60
CA ALA A 471 -18.51 1.47 11.23
C ALA A 471 -17.12 0.82 11.07
N ASP A 472 -17.06 -0.51 10.85
CA ASP A 472 -15.84 -1.20 10.46
C ASP A 472 -15.30 -0.73 9.10
N LEU A 473 -16.15 -0.39 8.13
CA LEU A 473 -15.73 0.03 6.79
C LEU A 473 -15.15 1.46 6.73
N LEU A 474 -15.21 2.25 7.80
CA LEU A 474 -14.31 3.41 7.94
C LEU A 474 -13.00 3.08 8.59
N ARG A 475 -12.89 2.00 9.38
CA ARG A 475 -11.58 1.53 9.86
C ARG A 475 -10.68 1.17 8.67
N VAL A 476 -11.24 0.81 7.53
CA VAL A 476 -10.54 0.56 6.25
C VAL A 476 -9.79 1.76 5.68
N PHE A 477 -10.44 2.91 5.53
CA PHE A 477 -9.77 4.14 5.08
C PHE A 477 -8.67 4.58 6.03
N ARG A 478 -8.87 4.20 7.29
CA ARG A 478 -8.08 4.61 8.43
C ARG A 478 -6.92 3.64 8.65
N PHE A 479 -7.10 2.36 8.35
CA PHE A 479 -6.05 1.36 8.39
C PHE A 479 -5.10 1.64 7.24
N PRO A 480 -3.86 2.05 7.53
CA PRO A 480 -2.89 2.19 6.49
C PRO A 480 -2.55 0.79 5.93
N LYS A 481 -1.80 0.73 4.84
CA LYS A 481 -1.25 -0.53 4.29
C LYS A 481 0.25 -0.46 4.17
N GLY A 482 0.88 -1.63 3.95
CA GLY A 482 2.32 -1.74 3.75
C GLY A 482 3.11 -0.98 4.82
N GLU A 483 4.05 -0.16 4.36
CA GLU A 483 4.92 0.68 5.19
C GLU A 483 4.14 1.63 6.10
N ALA A 484 3.06 2.25 5.60
CA ALA A 484 2.24 3.16 6.39
C ALA A 484 1.62 2.46 7.61
N ARG A 485 1.30 1.16 7.49
CA ARG A 485 0.73 0.37 8.60
C ARG A 485 1.82 0.02 9.59
N GLN A 486 2.98 -0.36 9.09
CA GLN A 486 4.15 -0.68 9.90
C GLN A 486 4.58 0.54 10.72
N LEU A 487 4.63 1.74 10.12
CA LEU A 487 4.98 2.98 10.82
C LEU A 487 3.95 3.38 11.88
N ALA A 488 2.65 3.32 11.57
CA ALA A 488 1.62 3.65 12.55
C ALA A 488 1.55 2.61 13.70
N ARG A 489 1.70 1.32 13.39
CA ARG A 489 1.83 0.24 14.39
C ARG A 489 3.08 0.45 15.25
N ALA A 490 4.23 0.78 14.65
CA ALA A 490 5.47 1.07 15.36
C ALA A 490 5.30 2.23 16.35
N ALA A 491 4.69 3.33 15.91
CA ALA A 491 4.40 4.48 16.76
C ALA A 491 3.50 4.11 17.95
N GLU A 492 2.45 3.32 17.72
CA GLU A 492 1.58 2.84 18.80
C GLU A 492 2.31 1.88 19.78
N ILE A 493 3.18 0.99 19.28
CA ILE A 493 4.01 0.12 20.13
C ILE A 493 4.94 0.95 21.00
N TYR A 494 5.59 1.95 20.42
CA TYR A 494 6.46 2.86 21.16
C TYR A 494 5.67 3.62 22.24
N GLU A 495 4.52 4.23 21.90
CA GLU A 495 3.66 4.93 22.86
C GLU A 495 3.20 4.00 24.01
N ARG A 496 2.77 2.78 23.71
CA ARG A 496 2.30 1.82 24.75
C ARG A 496 3.45 1.25 25.58
N THR A 497 4.62 1.00 25.00
CA THR A 497 5.82 0.54 25.73
C THR A 497 6.22 1.56 26.80
N LEU A 498 6.21 2.86 26.47
CA LEU A 498 6.46 3.93 27.44
C LEU A 498 5.44 3.97 28.59
N VAL A 499 4.17 3.64 28.31
CA VAL A 499 3.13 3.52 29.35
C VAL A 499 3.36 2.30 30.23
N ASN A 500 3.69 1.14 29.65
CA ASN A 500 3.95 -0.10 30.39
C ASN A 500 5.18 0.04 31.30
N ILE A 501 6.28 0.64 30.82
CA ILE A 501 7.45 0.98 31.65
C ILE A 501 7.05 1.80 32.89
N ARG A 502 6.27 2.86 32.72
CA ARG A 502 5.78 3.70 33.85
C ARG A 502 4.87 2.92 34.80
N LYS A 503 4.05 2.01 34.28
CA LYS A 503 3.10 1.18 35.03
C LYS A 503 3.83 0.17 35.94
N HIS A 504 4.88 -0.50 35.45
CA HIS A 504 5.71 -1.38 36.27
C HIS A 504 6.44 -0.61 37.38
N ILE A 505 7.05 0.53 37.05
CA ILE A 505 7.71 1.42 38.03
C ILE A 505 6.72 1.85 39.12
N ALA A 506 5.52 2.29 38.75
CA ALA A 506 4.51 2.76 39.70
C ALA A 506 3.90 1.66 40.58
N LYS A 507 3.90 0.40 40.11
CA LYS A 507 3.39 -0.76 40.86
C LYS A 507 4.40 -1.32 41.87
N GLY A 508 5.68 -1.03 41.72
CA GLY A 508 6.73 -1.65 42.53
C GLY A 508 6.89 -3.15 42.25
N ASP A 509 6.57 -3.58 41.02
CA ASP A 509 6.85 -4.95 40.56
C ASP A 509 8.34 -5.25 40.83
N ALA A 510 8.64 -6.36 41.53
CA ALA A 510 9.89 -6.52 42.28
C ALA A 510 11.17 -6.54 41.40
N LEU A 511 11.72 -5.35 41.15
CA LEU A 511 13.11 -5.12 40.75
C LEU A 511 14.04 -5.71 41.82
N SER A 512 14.56 -6.92 41.62
CA SER A 512 15.36 -7.58 42.66
C SER A 512 16.67 -6.81 42.91
N THR A 513 16.78 -6.22 44.09
CA THR A 513 17.76 -5.20 44.48
C THR A 513 19.16 -5.75 44.81
N SER A 514 19.67 -6.74 44.06
CA SER A 514 21.03 -7.27 44.26
C SER A 514 22.15 -6.39 43.68
N SER A 515 21.81 -5.21 43.14
CA SER A 515 22.72 -4.06 43.08
C SER A 515 21.97 -2.78 43.49
N GLN A 516 22.71 -1.83 44.07
CA GLN A 516 22.16 -0.69 44.80
C GLN A 516 21.50 0.34 43.86
N SER A 517 20.35 0.87 44.28
CA SER A 517 19.68 2.07 43.74
C SER A 517 19.65 2.22 42.20
N TYR A 518 18.63 1.66 41.56
CA TYR A 518 18.26 1.99 40.18
C TYR A 518 17.36 3.24 40.16
N GLU A 519 17.79 4.30 39.48
CA GLU A 519 16.97 5.46 39.14
C GLU A 519 16.43 5.33 37.71
N PHE A 520 15.34 6.04 37.41
CA PHE A 520 14.73 6.02 36.07
C PHE A 520 15.66 6.54 34.94
N LYS A 521 16.71 7.30 35.30
CA LYS A 521 17.78 7.72 34.38
C LYS A 521 18.67 6.57 33.90
N ASP A 522 18.69 5.44 34.60
CA ASP A 522 19.55 4.28 34.31
C ASP A 522 18.93 3.35 33.23
N LEU A 523 17.79 3.74 32.66
CA LEU A 523 17.18 3.17 31.45
C LEU A 523 17.58 3.93 30.16
N LEU A 524 18.33 5.03 30.26
CA LEU A 524 18.54 6.00 29.18
C LEU A 524 19.89 5.84 28.44
N SER A 525 20.47 4.64 28.42
CA SER A 525 21.72 4.43 27.67
C SER A 525 21.47 4.50 26.15
N ARG A 526 22.50 4.88 25.39
CA ARG A 526 22.41 4.99 23.92
C ARG A 526 22.07 3.65 23.26
N GLU A 527 22.47 2.56 23.89
CA GLU A 527 22.18 1.18 23.52
C GLU A 527 20.69 0.85 23.72
N HIS A 528 20.06 1.36 24.79
CA HIS A 528 18.61 1.23 24.99
C HIS A 528 17.82 2.00 23.92
N LEU A 529 18.31 3.15 23.43
CA LEU A 529 17.70 3.89 22.31
C LEU A 529 17.72 3.08 21.01
N HIS A 530 18.86 2.48 20.68
CA HIS A 530 18.97 1.58 19.54
C HIS A 530 18.05 0.36 19.69
N LEU A 531 17.96 -0.23 20.89
CA LEU A 531 17.04 -1.33 21.18
C LEU A 531 15.56 -0.89 21.09
N LEU A 532 15.21 0.32 21.52
CA LEU A 532 13.87 0.90 21.36
C LEU A 532 13.51 1.04 19.87
N ALA A 533 14.42 1.54 19.04
CA ALA A 533 14.22 1.66 17.60
C ALA A 533 14.11 0.29 16.90
N GLU A 534 14.97 -0.67 17.27
CA GLU A 534 14.98 -2.04 16.75
C GLU A 534 13.68 -2.79 17.06
N LEU A 535 13.20 -2.72 18.32
CA LEU A 535 12.03 -3.48 18.78
C LEU A 535 10.68 -2.86 18.36
N SER A 536 10.61 -1.54 18.25
CA SER A 536 9.39 -0.85 17.81
C SER A 536 9.25 -0.81 16.29
N GLY A 537 10.35 -0.75 15.55
CA GLY A 537 10.37 -0.28 14.15
C GLY A 537 10.28 1.25 14.03
N CYS A 538 10.23 1.99 15.14
CA CYS A 538 10.36 3.45 15.14
C CYS A 538 11.82 3.83 14.93
N VAL A 539 12.22 3.99 13.67
CA VAL A 539 13.54 4.53 13.36
C VAL A 539 13.55 6.04 13.71
N GLU A 540 14.03 6.37 14.91
CA GLU A 540 14.36 7.74 15.34
C GLU A 540 15.36 8.40 14.38
N HIS A 541 16.08 7.57 13.62
CA HIS A 541 16.94 7.93 12.50
C HIS A 541 16.47 7.17 11.26
N ARG A 542 15.45 7.65 10.55
CA ARG A 542 15.25 7.19 9.16
C ARG A 542 16.58 7.37 8.44
N GLU A 543 17.16 6.27 7.97
CA GLU A 543 18.45 6.30 7.26
C GLU A 543 18.39 7.39 6.20
N MET A 544 19.42 8.23 6.12
CA MET A 544 19.43 9.35 5.17
C MET A 544 19.17 8.78 3.76
N PRO A 545 18.11 9.23 3.06
CA PRO A 545 17.76 8.72 1.74
C PRO A 545 18.97 8.73 0.83
N ASN A 546 19.22 7.60 0.17
CA ASN A 546 20.42 7.43 -0.62
C ASN A 546 20.31 8.20 -1.95
N CYS A 547 20.58 9.50 -1.90
CA CYS A 547 20.53 10.39 -3.05
C CYS A 547 21.79 10.32 -3.94
N THR A 548 22.63 9.28 -3.85
CA THR A 548 23.88 9.19 -4.64
C THR A 548 23.63 8.95 -6.13
N ASP A 549 22.47 8.41 -6.51
CA ASP A 549 22.09 8.24 -7.92
C ASP A 549 21.69 9.59 -8.54
N MET A 550 22.70 10.38 -8.87
CA MET A 550 22.53 11.69 -9.47
C MET A 550 21.97 11.63 -10.90
N CYS A 551 22.10 10.51 -11.61
CA CYS A 551 21.56 10.38 -12.96
C CYS A 551 20.04 10.17 -12.93
N TYR A 552 19.52 9.39 -11.97
CA TYR A 552 18.08 9.33 -11.68
C TYR A 552 17.58 10.65 -11.06
N HIS A 553 18.16 11.07 -9.93
CA HIS A 553 17.67 12.21 -9.17
C HIS A 553 17.88 13.57 -9.85
N SER A 554 18.61 13.67 -10.96
CA SER A 554 18.62 14.90 -11.79
C SER A 554 17.44 14.97 -12.77
N ARG A 555 16.92 13.82 -13.24
CA ARG A 555 15.85 13.76 -14.25
C ARG A 555 14.46 13.51 -13.67
N TYR A 556 14.35 12.68 -12.62
CA TYR A 556 13.09 12.15 -12.11
C TYR A 556 12.94 12.31 -10.59
N ARG A 557 11.68 12.47 -10.16
CA ARG A 557 11.29 12.39 -8.75
C ARG A 557 11.34 10.92 -8.31
N SER A 558 11.79 10.63 -7.09
CA SER A 558 11.45 9.36 -6.47
C SER A 558 9.92 9.23 -6.29
N ILE A 559 9.44 8.04 -5.96
CA ILE A 559 8.00 7.80 -5.71
C ILE A 559 7.57 8.34 -4.34
N ASP A 560 8.47 8.29 -3.35
CA ASP A 560 8.27 8.73 -1.98
C ASP A 560 8.59 10.23 -1.76
N GLY A 561 8.93 10.98 -2.81
CA GLY A 561 9.29 12.40 -2.74
C GLY A 561 10.65 12.71 -2.10
N THR A 562 11.41 11.70 -1.65
CA THR A 562 12.77 11.91 -1.13
C THR A 562 13.73 12.46 -2.18
N CYS A 563 14.84 13.03 -1.73
CA CYS A 563 15.90 13.60 -2.58
C CYS A 563 15.44 14.73 -3.53
N ASN A 564 14.21 15.26 -3.39
CA ASN A 564 13.81 16.50 -4.06
C ASN A 564 14.68 17.66 -3.54
N ASN A 565 14.74 17.85 -2.22
CA ASN A 565 15.71 18.74 -1.59
C ASN A 565 17.02 18.00 -1.26
N MET A 566 18.08 18.24 -2.03
CA MET A 566 19.39 17.59 -1.84
C MET A 566 20.10 17.94 -0.53
N LYS A 567 19.71 19.01 0.19
CA LYS A 567 20.26 19.36 1.51
C LYS A 567 19.50 18.67 2.64
N ASN A 568 18.18 18.54 2.47
CA ASN A 568 17.25 17.98 3.44
C ASN A 568 16.38 16.91 2.75
N PRO A 569 16.90 15.69 2.47
CA PRO A 569 16.23 14.72 1.60
C PRO A 569 14.83 14.26 2.04
N TRP A 570 14.45 14.51 3.29
CA TRP A 570 13.13 14.22 3.86
C TRP A 570 12.08 15.33 3.69
N TRP A 571 12.46 16.55 3.28
CA TRP A 571 11.47 17.62 3.10
C TRP A 571 10.52 17.28 1.95
N GLY A 572 9.21 17.33 2.23
CA GLY A 572 8.16 16.97 1.30
C GLY A 572 8.01 15.47 0.99
N ALA A 573 8.79 14.60 1.63
CA ALA A 573 8.71 13.16 1.43
C ALA A 573 7.47 12.53 2.08
N SER A 574 7.11 11.32 1.64
CA SER A 574 5.98 10.57 2.16
C SER A 574 6.24 10.01 3.57
N LEU A 575 5.15 9.71 4.27
CA LEU A 575 5.14 9.19 5.63
C LEU A 575 5.79 10.15 6.68
N THR A 576 6.10 11.41 6.37
CA THR A 576 6.75 12.35 7.32
C THR A 576 5.76 13.10 8.21
N ALA A 577 6.27 13.86 9.19
CA ALA A 577 5.48 14.80 9.97
C ALA A 577 4.87 15.90 9.09
N PHE A 578 3.64 16.34 9.39
CA PHE A 578 3.14 17.63 8.90
C PHE A 578 3.97 18.79 9.45
N LYS A 579 4.21 19.81 8.63
CA LYS A 579 4.87 21.04 9.07
C LYS A 579 3.97 21.86 10.02
N ARG A 580 4.57 22.49 11.02
CA ARG A 580 3.92 23.55 11.83
C ARG A 580 4.30 24.94 11.32
N ASN A 581 3.30 25.77 10.98
CA ASN A 581 3.50 27.22 10.79
C ASN A 581 3.57 27.97 12.14
N VAL A 582 2.83 27.48 13.14
CA VAL A 582 2.71 28.03 14.49
C VAL A 582 2.76 26.90 15.52
N LYS A 583 3.15 27.20 16.76
CA LYS A 583 3.23 26.22 17.84
C LYS A 583 1.85 25.57 18.13
N PRO A 584 1.75 24.25 18.24
CA PRO A 584 0.46 23.59 18.53
C PRO A 584 -0.03 23.86 19.96
N ILE A 585 -1.34 23.78 20.15
CA ILE A 585 -2.01 23.91 21.46
C ILE A 585 -2.69 22.59 21.83
N TYR A 586 -2.25 22.02 22.95
CA TYR A 586 -2.81 20.83 23.59
C TYR A 586 -3.12 21.15 25.07
N GLU A 587 -4.15 20.55 25.67
CA GLU A 587 -4.59 20.89 27.04
C GLU A 587 -3.53 20.66 28.10
N ASN A 588 -2.72 19.61 27.93
CA ASN A 588 -1.61 19.24 28.80
C ASN A 588 -0.27 19.80 28.28
N GLY A 589 -0.30 20.64 27.24
CA GLY A 589 0.90 21.17 26.56
C GLY A 589 1.53 20.22 25.53
N PHE A 590 1.13 18.96 25.43
CA PHE A 590 1.87 17.95 24.64
C PHE A 590 1.04 17.16 23.63
N SER A 591 -0.12 16.63 24.03
CA SER A 591 -0.90 15.71 23.16
C SER A 591 -2.39 15.57 23.47
N THR A 592 -2.88 16.04 24.62
CA THR A 592 -4.31 15.98 24.97
C THR A 592 -5.09 17.03 24.15
N PRO A 593 -6.04 16.64 23.27
CA PRO A 593 -6.79 17.59 22.43
C PRO A 593 -7.59 18.62 23.22
N VAL A 594 -7.69 19.85 22.71
CA VAL A 594 -8.53 20.91 23.32
C VAL A 594 -10.01 20.48 23.34
N GLY A 595 -10.64 20.50 24.52
CA GLY A 595 -12.00 20.03 24.75
C GLY A 595 -12.09 18.59 25.28
N TRP A 596 -10.98 18.01 25.74
CA TRP A 596 -10.92 16.70 26.40
C TRP A 596 -11.40 16.79 27.86
N THR A 597 -10.96 17.79 28.61
CA THR A 597 -11.35 17.96 30.02
C THR A 597 -12.68 18.71 30.12
N LYS A 598 -13.79 17.98 30.34
CA LYS A 598 -15.17 18.52 30.26
C LYS A 598 -15.49 19.78 31.08
N LYS A 599 -14.73 20.08 32.15
CA LYS A 599 -14.93 21.28 33.00
C LYS A 599 -13.86 22.37 32.81
N LYS A 600 -12.93 22.20 31.85
CA LYS A 600 -11.84 23.15 31.62
C LYS A 600 -12.35 24.34 30.80
N LEU A 601 -12.03 25.54 31.27
CA LEU A 601 -12.39 26.81 30.63
C LEU A 601 -11.25 27.33 29.75
N TYR A 602 -11.63 27.98 28.66
CA TYR A 602 -10.79 28.62 27.65
C TYR A 602 -11.31 30.05 27.48
N GLY A 603 -10.49 31.07 27.76
CA GLY A 603 -10.96 32.46 27.78
C GLY A 603 -12.16 32.71 28.72
N GLY A 604 -12.34 31.88 29.77
CA GLY A 604 -13.49 31.92 30.67
C GLY A 604 -14.69 31.03 30.29
N PHE A 605 -14.68 30.37 29.12
CA PHE A 605 -15.81 29.59 28.60
C PHE A 605 -15.49 28.12 28.36
N LEU A 606 -16.49 27.24 28.41
CA LEU A 606 -16.32 25.83 28.04
C LEU A 606 -16.12 25.69 26.53
N LYS A 607 -15.28 24.75 26.09
CA LYS A 607 -15.13 24.44 24.66
C LYS A 607 -16.41 23.73 24.15
N PRO A 608 -17.15 24.29 23.18
CA PRO A 608 -18.42 23.72 22.72
C PRO A 608 -18.26 22.41 21.95
N SER A 609 -19.31 21.57 21.95
CA SER A 609 -19.38 20.39 21.07
C SER A 609 -19.24 20.78 19.60
N SER A 610 -18.42 20.03 18.87
CA SER A 610 -18.25 20.15 17.42
C SER A 610 -19.54 19.88 16.64
N ARG A 611 -20.41 19.00 17.15
CA ARG A 611 -21.76 18.78 16.58
C ARG A 611 -22.69 19.98 16.82
N LEU A 612 -22.65 20.60 18.01
CA LEU A 612 -23.44 21.80 18.29
C LEU A 612 -23.07 22.96 17.35
N ILE A 613 -21.77 23.18 17.11
CA ILE A 613 -21.30 24.18 16.14
C ILE A 613 -21.83 23.85 14.73
N SER A 614 -21.68 22.60 14.29
CA SER A 614 -22.17 22.13 12.98
C SER A 614 -23.66 22.43 12.75
N THR A 615 -24.51 22.09 13.72
CA THR A 615 -25.97 22.27 13.60
C THR A 615 -26.42 23.72 13.69
N SER A 616 -25.68 24.58 14.39
CA SER A 616 -26.12 25.96 14.70
C SER A 616 -25.62 27.02 13.72
N VAL A 617 -24.40 26.86 13.16
CA VAL A 617 -23.78 27.85 12.25
C VAL A 617 -23.27 27.31 10.90
N ILE A 618 -23.11 26.00 10.70
CA ILE A 618 -22.48 25.47 9.48
C ILE A 618 -23.48 24.78 8.53
N THR A 619 -24.40 24.00 9.07
CA THR A 619 -25.38 23.22 8.29
C THR A 619 -26.40 24.13 7.60
N THR A 620 -26.56 23.96 6.29
CA THR A 620 -27.63 24.60 5.51
C THR A 620 -28.47 23.58 4.74
N LYS A 621 -29.74 23.93 4.54
CA LYS A 621 -30.67 23.27 3.60
C LYS A 621 -30.85 24.09 2.31
N ARG A 622 -30.41 25.35 2.29
CA ARG A 622 -30.45 26.22 1.11
C ARG A 622 -29.19 26.00 0.28
N ILE A 623 -29.38 25.91 -1.03
CA ILE A 623 -28.34 25.61 -2.01
C ILE A 623 -28.41 26.70 -3.08
N THR A 624 -27.80 27.85 -2.82
CA THR A 624 -27.58 28.86 -3.86
C THR A 624 -26.51 28.36 -4.86
N PRO A 625 -26.75 28.32 -6.18
CA PRO A 625 -25.73 27.97 -7.16
C PRO A 625 -24.74 29.11 -7.39
N ASP A 626 -23.46 28.79 -7.59
CA ASP A 626 -22.45 29.76 -8.01
C ASP A 626 -22.74 30.29 -9.43
N ASN A 627 -22.48 31.57 -9.67
CA ASN A 627 -22.80 32.22 -10.94
C ASN A 627 -21.65 32.15 -11.98
N ARG A 628 -20.43 31.78 -11.56
CA ARG A 628 -19.19 31.81 -12.33
C ARG A 628 -18.53 30.44 -12.49
N ILE A 629 -18.42 29.66 -11.40
CA ILE A 629 -17.67 28.39 -11.39
C ILE A 629 -18.56 27.14 -11.47
N THR A 630 -17.99 26.09 -12.07
CA THR A 630 -18.61 24.76 -12.19
C THR A 630 -18.29 23.89 -10.98
N HIS A 631 -19.03 22.78 -10.82
CA HIS A 631 -18.78 21.79 -9.78
C HIS A 631 -17.41 21.07 -9.96
N MET A 632 -16.80 21.15 -11.16
CA MET A 632 -15.43 20.67 -11.42
C MET A 632 -14.37 21.39 -10.56
N VAL A 633 -14.61 22.63 -10.11
CA VAL A 633 -13.70 23.32 -9.16
C VAL A 633 -13.60 22.57 -7.83
N MET A 634 -14.73 22.04 -7.34
CA MET A 634 -14.76 21.18 -6.15
C MET A 634 -14.03 19.87 -6.43
N GLN A 635 -14.36 19.20 -7.55
CA GLN A 635 -13.81 17.87 -7.85
C GLN A 635 -12.29 17.89 -8.03
N TRP A 636 -11.74 18.92 -8.70
CA TRP A 636 -10.29 19.10 -8.81
C TRP A 636 -9.66 19.43 -7.46
N GLY A 637 -10.32 20.23 -6.62
CA GLY A 637 -9.87 20.50 -5.26
C GLY A 637 -9.71 19.22 -4.43
N GLN A 638 -10.68 18.31 -4.47
CA GLN A 638 -10.59 16.99 -3.82
C GLN A 638 -9.48 16.12 -4.44
N PHE A 639 -9.40 16.06 -5.77
CA PHE A 639 -8.41 15.22 -6.46
C PHE A 639 -6.96 15.73 -6.27
N LEU A 640 -6.78 17.03 -6.02
CA LEU A 640 -5.52 17.66 -5.67
C LEU A 640 -5.17 17.52 -4.18
N ASP A 641 -6.14 17.68 -3.26
CA ASP A 641 -5.99 17.38 -1.83
C ASP A 641 -5.44 15.95 -1.63
N HIS A 642 -5.96 15.01 -2.43
CA HIS A 642 -5.53 13.62 -2.42
C HIS A 642 -4.14 13.35 -3.04
N ASP A 643 -3.49 14.35 -3.66
CA ASP A 643 -2.07 14.30 -4.09
C ASP A 643 -1.13 14.77 -2.96
N LEU A 644 -1.63 15.65 -2.08
CA LEU A 644 -0.82 16.44 -1.16
C LEU A 644 -0.84 15.89 0.26
N ASP A 645 -2.01 15.45 0.75
CA ASP A 645 -2.10 14.94 2.10
C ASP A 645 -3.09 13.80 2.36
N HIS A 646 -2.68 12.95 3.31
CA HIS A 646 -3.55 12.01 3.99
C HIS A 646 -3.04 11.77 5.42
N ALA A 647 -3.74 12.31 6.40
CA ALA A 647 -3.36 12.16 7.81
C ALA A 647 -3.64 10.74 8.31
N LEU A 648 -2.59 9.95 8.58
CA LEU A 648 -2.73 8.56 9.05
C LEU A 648 -3.43 8.51 10.41
N PRO A 649 -4.55 7.78 10.57
CA PRO A 649 -5.20 7.58 11.86
C PRO A 649 -4.70 6.34 12.58
N SER A 650 -5.16 6.17 13.84
CA SER A 650 -4.75 5.06 14.72
C SER A 650 -5.06 3.70 14.09
N VAL A 651 -4.13 2.73 14.21
CA VAL A 651 -4.34 1.35 13.77
C VAL A 651 -5.23 0.60 14.77
N SER A 652 -5.15 0.90 16.07
CA SER A 652 -6.19 0.44 16.99
C SER A 652 -7.46 1.29 16.94
N SER A 653 -8.57 0.66 17.32
CA SER A 653 -9.85 1.34 17.60
C SER A 653 -10.49 0.89 18.92
N GLU A 654 -9.71 0.15 19.71
CA GLU A 654 -9.92 -0.11 21.13
C GLU A 654 -8.81 0.62 21.88
N SER A 655 -9.13 1.25 23.01
CA SER A 655 -8.09 1.82 23.87
C SER A 655 -7.22 0.73 24.46
N TRP A 656 -6.04 1.14 24.93
CA TRP A 656 -5.09 0.29 25.62
C TRP A 656 -5.58 -0.27 26.98
N ASP A 657 -6.77 0.14 27.42
CA ASP A 657 -7.45 -0.34 28.63
C ASP A 657 -8.73 -1.15 28.28
N GLY A 658 -8.86 -1.61 27.03
CA GLY A 658 -9.98 -2.43 26.55
C GLY A 658 -11.24 -1.64 26.17
N ILE A 659 -11.17 -0.31 26.09
CA ILE A 659 -12.33 0.54 25.79
C ILE A 659 -12.55 0.60 24.26
N ASP A 660 -13.52 -0.14 23.74
CA ASP A 660 -13.94 -0.05 22.33
C ASP A 660 -14.62 1.30 22.04
N CYS A 661 -14.02 2.11 21.16
CA CYS A 661 -14.52 3.44 20.79
C CYS A 661 -15.93 3.43 20.15
N LYS A 662 -16.45 2.27 19.72
CA LYS A 662 -17.82 2.12 19.20
C LYS A 662 -18.87 1.89 20.30
N LYS A 663 -18.45 1.34 21.44
CA LYS A 663 -19.36 0.90 22.52
C LYS A 663 -19.54 1.96 23.60
N THR A 664 -18.61 2.91 23.72
CA THR A 664 -18.69 4.00 24.68
C THR A 664 -18.59 5.39 24.04
N CYS A 665 -18.80 6.41 24.88
CA CYS A 665 -18.53 7.82 24.60
C CYS A 665 -17.45 8.39 25.55
N ASP A 666 -16.65 7.52 26.17
CA ASP A 666 -15.57 7.92 27.07
C ASP A 666 -14.34 8.38 26.26
N TYR A 667 -13.57 9.28 26.87
CA TYR A 667 -12.40 9.91 26.26
C TYR A 667 -11.16 9.16 26.75
N ALA A 668 -10.64 8.26 25.92
CA ALA A 668 -9.47 7.43 26.20
C ALA A 668 -8.74 7.12 24.88
N PRO A 669 -7.43 7.37 24.72
CA PRO A 669 -6.74 7.17 23.44
C PRO A 669 -6.89 5.73 22.91
N PRO A 670 -7.24 5.51 21.63
CA PRO A 670 -7.36 6.50 20.55
C PRO A 670 -8.77 7.11 20.38
N CYS A 671 -9.73 6.83 21.26
CA CYS A 671 -11.08 7.39 21.22
C CYS A 671 -11.10 8.90 21.56
N PHE A 672 -11.68 9.72 20.68
CA PHE A 672 -11.95 11.14 20.94
C PHE A 672 -13.34 11.52 20.39
N PRO A 673 -14.42 10.95 20.97
CA PRO A 673 -15.76 11.01 20.40
C PRO A 673 -16.35 12.43 20.39
N ILE A 674 -17.25 12.69 19.44
CA ILE A 674 -18.00 13.95 19.33
C ILE A 674 -19.25 13.84 20.18
N GLU A 675 -19.36 14.64 21.25
CA GLU A 675 -20.53 14.65 22.14
C GLU A 675 -21.77 15.24 21.45
N VAL A 676 -22.91 14.54 21.54
CA VAL A 676 -24.17 14.96 20.91
C VAL A 676 -24.90 15.93 21.84
N PRO A 677 -25.28 17.14 21.36
CA PRO A 677 -25.95 18.13 22.21
C PRO A 677 -27.40 17.73 22.56
N PRO A 678 -27.95 18.19 23.69
CA PRO A 678 -29.36 18.03 24.01
C PRO A 678 -30.25 18.60 22.90
N GLY A 679 -31.26 17.83 22.48
CA GLY A 679 -32.19 18.26 21.42
C GLY A 679 -31.63 18.16 19.99
N ASP A 680 -30.54 17.41 19.75
CA ASP A 680 -30.02 17.16 18.39
C ASP A 680 -31.15 16.76 17.42
N PRO A 681 -31.25 17.40 16.22
CA PRO A 681 -32.36 17.18 15.30
C PRO A 681 -32.42 15.76 14.73
N ARG A 682 -31.32 14.99 14.81
CA ARG A 682 -31.17 13.66 14.21
C ARG A 682 -30.84 12.58 15.24
N ILE A 683 -29.90 12.84 16.15
CA ILE A 683 -29.34 11.80 17.03
C ILE A 683 -30.03 11.84 18.40
N LYS A 684 -31.09 11.03 18.56
CA LYS A 684 -31.89 10.99 19.80
C LYS A 684 -31.44 9.91 20.80
N ASN A 685 -30.95 8.77 20.30
CA ASN A 685 -30.73 7.55 21.10
C ASN A 685 -29.25 7.23 21.37
N ARG A 686 -28.34 8.19 21.17
CA ARG A 686 -26.90 8.04 21.40
C ARG A 686 -26.28 9.33 21.96
N ARG A 687 -25.29 9.18 22.84
CA ARG A 687 -24.60 10.31 23.50
C ARG A 687 -23.46 10.91 22.67
N CYS A 688 -22.98 10.21 21.64
CA CYS A 688 -21.84 10.65 20.82
C CYS A 688 -21.85 10.07 19.40
N ILE A 689 -21.01 10.66 18.55
CA ILE A 689 -20.53 10.11 17.27
C ILE A 689 -19.08 9.65 17.47
N ASP A 690 -18.75 8.45 17.00
CA ASP A 690 -17.43 7.84 17.18
C ASP A 690 -16.36 8.43 16.25
N VAL A 691 -15.24 8.87 16.84
CA VAL A 691 -14.07 9.39 16.13
C VAL A 691 -12.81 8.88 16.82
N ILE A 692 -11.89 8.33 16.03
CA ILE A 692 -10.54 7.95 16.48
C ILE A 692 -9.52 9.04 16.12
N ARG A 693 -8.51 9.20 16.98
CA ARG A 693 -7.40 10.14 16.83
C ARG A 693 -6.49 9.80 15.65
N THR A 694 -5.77 10.81 15.19
CA THR A 694 -4.72 10.68 14.18
C THR A 694 -3.46 10.06 14.79
N SER A 695 -2.82 9.12 14.08
CA SER A 695 -1.52 8.55 14.44
C SER A 695 -0.44 9.62 14.49
N SER A 696 0.48 9.42 15.42
CA SER A 696 1.63 10.27 15.69
C SER A 696 2.85 9.76 14.94
N VAL A 697 3.76 10.68 14.61
CA VAL A 697 5.15 10.32 14.35
C VAL A 697 5.75 9.77 15.65
N CYS A 698 6.51 8.67 15.56
CA CYS A 698 7.21 8.08 16.69
C CYS A 698 7.92 9.13 17.55
N GLY A 699 7.83 8.99 18.88
CA GLY A 699 8.46 9.91 19.82
C GLY A 699 7.75 11.24 20.08
N SER A 700 6.75 11.60 19.27
CA SER A 700 6.01 12.86 19.40
C SER A 700 4.83 12.76 20.37
N GLY A 701 4.56 13.81 21.16
CA GLY A 701 3.35 13.90 22.00
C GLY A 701 3.43 13.22 23.37
N MET A 702 4.61 12.81 23.79
CA MET A 702 4.85 12.26 25.13
C MET A 702 6.07 12.92 25.76
N THR A 703 6.14 12.89 27.09
CA THR A 703 7.38 13.10 27.85
C THR A 703 8.33 11.94 27.57
N SER A 704 8.99 11.97 26.40
CA SER A 704 10.09 11.08 26.11
C SER A 704 11.30 11.55 26.87
N VAL A 705 11.76 10.71 27.79
CA VAL A 705 12.99 10.97 28.56
C VAL A 705 14.23 10.52 27.78
N PHE A 706 13.98 9.88 26.63
CA PHE A 706 14.93 9.39 25.65
C PHE A 706 15.41 10.47 24.65
N PHE A 707 14.66 11.57 24.44
CA PHE A 707 15.01 12.66 23.50
C PHE A 707 15.53 13.94 24.17
N GLU A 708 15.92 13.89 25.46
CA GLU A 708 16.35 15.06 26.25
C GLU A 708 15.34 16.23 26.34
N GLY A 709 14.10 16.05 25.85
CA GLY A 709 13.10 17.10 25.75
C GLY A 709 11.71 16.60 25.35
N VAL A 710 10.69 17.43 25.60
CA VAL A 710 9.28 17.06 25.36
C VAL A 710 8.79 17.64 24.03
N GLN A 711 8.56 16.76 23.06
CA GLN A 711 7.99 17.12 21.75
C GLN A 711 6.45 17.11 21.79
N HIS A 712 5.81 18.05 21.08
CA HIS A 712 4.36 18.03 20.85
C HIS A 712 3.96 16.86 19.96
N ARG A 713 2.68 16.43 19.98
CA ARG A 713 2.19 15.36 19.09
C ARG A 713 2.15 15.86 17.66
N GLU A 714 2.92 15.23 16.78
CA GLU A 714 2.92 15.53 15.36
C GLU A 714 2.30 14.40 14.55
N GLN A 715 1.43 14.76 13.62
CA GLN A 715 0.66 13.80 12.82
C GLN A 715 1.45 13.43 11.55
N ILE A 716 1.30 12.19 11.10
CA ILE A 716 1.96 11.69 9.88
C ILE A 716 1.12 12.07 8.65
N ASN A 717 1.76 12.67 7.64
CA ASN A 717 1.24 12.70 6.28
C ASN A 717 1.66 11.41 5.56
N GLN A 718 0.71 10.65 5.00
CA GLN A 718 1.02 9.43 4.25
C GLN A 718 1.64 9.72 2.89
N LEU A 719 1.30 10.84 2.26
CA LEU A 719 1.61 11.13 0.86
C LEU A 719 2.84 12.03 0.71
N THR A 720 3.37 12.11 -0.52
CA THR A 720 4.30 13.17 -0.90
C THR A 720 3.62 14.54 -0.70
N SER A 721 4.41 15.57 -0.41
CA SER A 721 3.86 16.93 -0.31
C SER A 721 3.78 17.65 -1.66
N TYR A 722 4.37 17.10 -2.71
CA TYR A 722 4.47 17.74 -4.01
C TYR A 722 3.20 17.53 -4.84
N ILE A 723 2.93 18.45 -5.77
CA ILE A 723 1.98 18.17 -6.86
C ILE A 723 2.73 17.32 -7.87
N ASP A 724 2.79 16.01 -7.64
CA ASP A 724 3.55 15.05 -8.45
C ASP A 724 2.75 13.81 -8.88
N ALA A 725 1.43 13.88 -8.77
CA ALA A 725 0.48 12.87 -9.17
C ALA A 725 0.59 11.56 -8.37
N SER A 726 0.97 11.63 -7.09
CA SER A 726 1.03 10.50 -6.16
C SER A 726 -0.33 9.80 -5.99
N GLN A 727 -1.45 10.53 -6.15
CA GLN A 727 -2.80 9.94 -6.16
C GLN A 727 -3.08 9.05 -7.38
N VAL A 728 -2.24 9.13 -8.43
CA VAL A 728 -2.19 8.22 -9.57
C VAL A 728 -1.11 7.15 -9.39
N TYR A 729 0.10 7.54 -8.98
CA TYR A 729 1.31 6.70 -9.03
C TYR A 729 1.70 5.99 -7.73
N GLY A 730 1.09 6.33 -6.59
CA GLY A 730 1.47 5.85 -5.26
C GLY A 730 2.50 6.75 -4.57
N TYR A 731 2.73 6.46 -3.28
CA TYR A 731 3.61 7.21 -2.35
C TYR A 731 4.76 6.37 -1.78
N SER A 732 4.86 5.09 -2.14
CA SER A 732 6.01 4.20 -1.89
C SER A 732 6.34 3.41 -3.15
N TYR A 733 7.59 2.95 -3.27
CA TYR A 733 8.06 2.23 -4.45
C TYR A 733 7.25 0.95 -4.71
N GLU A 734 7.04 0.14 -3.68
CA GLU A 734 6.27 -1.11 -3.74
C GLU A 734 4.85 -0.86 -4.24
N PHE A 735 4.19 0.19 -3.73
CA PHE A 735 2.83 0.50 -4.13
C PHE A 735 2.76 1.00 -5.58
N SER A 736 3.77 1.75 -6.05
CA SER A 736 3.86 2.11 -7.47
C SER A 736 4.08 0.89 -8.37
N VAL A 737 4.87 -0.09 -7.94
CA VAL A 737 5.10 -1.36 -8.65
C VAL A 737 3.80 -2.16 -8.75
N GLU A 738 2.98 -2.21 -7.68
CA GLU A 738 1.66 -2.86 -7.71
C GLU A 738 0.68 -2.22 -8.71
N LEU A 739 0.84 -0.93 -9.03
CA LEU A 739 -0.01 -0.17 -9.97
C LEU A 739 0.48 -0.23 -11.42
N ARG A 740 1.73 -0.59 -11.68
CA ARG A 740 2.34 -0.63 -13.02
C ARG A 740 2.03 -1.91 -13.76
N ASN A 741 1.83 -1.80 -15.08
CA ASN A 741 1.78 -2.97 -15.94
C ASN A 741 3.22 -3.40 -16.25
N LEU A 742 3.67 -4.48 -15.63
CA LEU A 742 5.05 -4.97 -15.74
C LEU A 742 5.17 -6.26 -16.56
N THR A 743 4.06 -6.76 -17.11
CA THR A 743 4.06 -7.93 -18.01
C THR A 743 4.59 -7.58 -19.40
N THR A 744 4.47 -6.32 -19.82
CA THR A 744 5.08 -5.77 -21.04
C THR A 744 6.08 -4.68 -20.69
N ASP A 745 6.87 -4.23 -21.67
CA ASP A 745 7.86 -3.15 -21.52
C ASP A 745 7.35 -1.80 -22.07
N ASP A 746 6.02 -1.61 -22.08
CA ASP A 746 5.36 -0.42 -22.65
C ASP A 746 5.29 0.78 -21.69
N GLY A 747 5.75 0.62 -20.45
CA GLY A 747 5.72 1.67 -19.42
C GLY A 747 4.34 2.08 -18.92
N LEU A 748 3.32 1.22 -19.08
CA LEU A 748 1.93 1.51 -18.76
C LEU A 748 1.59 1.31 -17.27
N LEU A 749 0.49 1.91 -16.82
CA LEU A 749 -0.24 1.53 -15.61
C LEU A 749 -1.21 0.37 -15.91
N ARG A 750 -1.48 -0.46 -14.89
CA ARG A 750 -2.45 -1.56 -14.97
C ARG A 750 -3.86 -1.03 -15.19
N THR A 751 -4.61 -1.79 -15.98
CA THR A 751 -6.05 -1.62 -16.21
C THR A 751 -6.82 -2.77 -15.58
N GLY A 752 -8.12 -2.54 -15.35
CA GLY A 752 -9.05 -3.54 -14.83
C GLY A 752 -9.96 -4.14 -15.90
N VAL A 753 -11.09 -4.68 -15.46
CA VAL A 753 -12.10 -5.25 -16.37
C VAL A 753 -12.67 -4.16 -17.27
N GLN A 754 -12.67 -4.41 -18.58
CA GLN A 754 -13.32 -3.55 -19.56
C GLN A 754 -14.84 -3.80 -19.55
N PHE A 755 -15.63 -2.73 -19.40
CA PHE A 755 -17.09 -2.80 -19.44
C PHE A 755 -17.62 -2.42 -20.84
N PRO A 756 -18.73 -3.02 -21.31
CA PRO A 756 -19.27 -2.75 -22.64
C PRO A 756 -19.50 -1.25 -22.90
N GLY A 757 -18.89 -0.75 -23.98
CA GLY A 757 -19.04 0.65 -24.41
C GLY A 757 -18.22 1.68 -23.63
N GLN A 758 -17.32 1.25 -22.74
CA GLN A 758 -16.39 2.09 -21.96
C GLN A 758 -14.93 1.82 -22.37
N LYS A 759 -14.05 2.81 -22.17
CA LYS A 759 -12.60 2.60 -22.19
C LYS A 759 -12.15 1.89 -20.91
N ASP A 760 -10.87 1.54 -20.82
CA ASP A 760 -10.28 0.84 -19.68
C ASP A 760 -10.60 1.50 -18.32
N MET A 761 -10.89 0.67 -17.33
CA MET A 761 -11.10 1.09 -15.95
C MET A 761 -9.84 0.85 -15.13
N LEU A 762 -9.78 1.40 -13.91
CA LEU A 762 -8.78 1.04 -12.92
C LEU A 762 -8.85 -0.47 -12.58
N PRO A 763 -7.76 -1.09 -12.11
CA PRO A 763 -7.77 -2.46 -11.60
C PRO A 763 -8.58 -2.56 -10.29
N PHE A 764 -9.12 -3.74 -10.00
CA PHE A 764 -9.73 -4.01 -8.70
C PHE A 764 -8.68 -4.14 -7.61
N ALA A 765 -9.02 -3.61 -6.42
CA ALA A 765 -8.30 -3.85 -5.19
C ALA A 765 -8.47 -5.32 -4.75
N ALA A 766 -7.44 -5.89 -4.16
CA ALA A 766 -7.48 -7.22 -3.56
C ALA A 766 -8.31 -7.20 -2.26
N PRO A 767 -9.05 -8.25 -1.87
CA PRO A 767 -9.79 -8.33 -0.60
C PRO A 767 -9.06 -7.87 0.67
N GLN A 768 -7.74 -8.06 0.77
CA GLN A 768 -6.90 -7.56 1.88
C GLN A 768 -6.61 -6.06 1.84
N ASP A 769 -7.00 -5.36 0.78
CA ASP A 769 -6.82 -3.92 0.58
C ASP A 769 -7.74 -3.04 1.42
N GLY A 770 -8.37 -3.62 2.45
CA GLY A 770 -9.28 -2.94 3.33
C GLY A 770 -10.65 -2.71 2.68
N MET A 771 -10.69 -2.07 1.53
CA MET A 771 -11.92 -1.50 1.00
C MET A 771 -12.83 -2.53 0.34
N ASP A 772 -13.88 -2.88 1.09
CA ASP A 772 -15.02 -3.63 0.57
C ASP A 772 -16.11 -2.66 0.05
N CYS A 773 -16.38 -2.76 -1.25
CA CYS A 773 -17.48 -2.06 -1.93
C CYS A 773 -18.75 -2.93 -2.04
N ARG A 774 -18.68 -4.20 -1.60
CA ARG A 774 -19.77 -5.20 -1.61
C ARG A 774 -20.67 -5.05 -0.37
N ARG A 775 -21.07 -3.80 -0.10
CA ARG A 775 -21.56 -3.33 1.20
C ARG A 775 -22.95 -3.83 1.56
N ASN A 776 -23.80 -3.92 0.56
CA ASN A 776 -25.08 -4.61 0.63
C ASN A 776 -25.04 -5.63 -0.52
N LEU A 777 -24.88 -6.92 -0.21
CA LEU A 777 -24.78 -7.98 -1.23
C LEU A 777 -26.06 -8.11 -2.07
N ASN A 778 -27.19 -7.56 -1.60
CA ASN A 778 -28.44 -7.46 -2.37
C ASN A 778 -28.44 -6.30 -3.38
N GLU A 779 -27.51 -5.33 -3.26
CA GLU A 779 -27.33 -4.21 -4.20
C GLU A 779 -26.07 -4.33 -5.06
N ASN A 780 -24.97 -4.87 -4.51
CA ASN A 780 -23.68 -4.91 -5.19
C ASN A 780 -22.75 -6.03 -4.70
N THR A 781 -22.12 -6.73 -5.66
CA THR A 781 -21.07 -7.73 -5.47
C THR A 781 -19.69 -7.29 -6.01
N MET A 782 -19.58 -6.09 -6.59
CA MET A 782 -18.34 -5.54 -7.15
C MET A 782 -17.35 -5.08 -6.06
N ASN A 783 -16.09 -5.50 -6.21
CA ASN A 783 -14.95 -5.05 -5.40
C ASN A 783 -14.66 -3.56 -5.62
N CYS A 784 -13.91 -2.94 -4.71
CA CYS A 784 -13.41 -1.57 -4.92
C CYS A 784 -12.28 -1.54 -5.96
N PHE A 785 -12.08 -0.40 -6.62
CA PHE A 785 -10.92 -0.15 -7.48
C PHE A 785 -9.67 0.27 -6.67
N VAL A 786 -8.48 0.16 -7.26
CA VAL A 786 -7.21 0.64 -6.66
C VAL A 786 -6.52 1.67 -7.58
N ALA A 787 -5.86 2.65 -6.98
CA ALA A 787 -5.06 3.72 -7.59
C ALA A 787 -4.00 4.19 -6.57
N GLY A 788 -3.19 5.19 -6.93
CA GLY A 788 -2.13 5.75 -6.07
C GLY A 788 -2.57 6.33 -4.72
N ASP A 789 -3.85 6.71 -4.58
CA ASP A 789 -4.46 7.06 -3.29
C ASP A 789 -5.58 6.07 -2.91
N ILE A 790 -5.59 5.66 -1.64
CA ILE A 790 -6.52 4.62 -1.14
C ILE A 790 -7.98 5.11 -1.05
N ARG A 791 -8.24 6.42 -1.11
CA ARG A 791 -9.58 7.00 -1.02
C ARG A 791 -10.26 7.06 -2.40
N VAL A 792 -9.67 6.50 -3.46
CA VAL A 792 -10.20 6.52 -4.85
C VAL A 792 -11.68 6.15 -5.01
N ASN A 793 -12.25 5.26 -4.16
CA ASN A 793 -13.69 4.92 -4.21
C ASN A 793 -14.56 5.71 -3.22
N GLU A 794 -14.04 6.77 -2.57
CA GLU A 794 -14.78 7.58 -1.58
C GLU A 794 -16.11 8.04 -2.17
N GLN A 795 -16.09 8.62 -3.37
CA GLN A 795 -17.27 8.92 -4.18
C GLN A 795 -16.98 8.73 -5.68
N ILE A 796 -18.01 8.36 -6.46
CA ILE A 796 -17.86 7.92 -7.86
C ILE A 796 -17.27 8.97 -8.82
N GLY A 797 -17.36 10.25 -8.49
CA GLY A 797 -16.74 11.34 -9.24
C GLY A 797 -15.22 11.43 -9.05
N LEU A 798 -14.73 11.13 -7.84
CA LEU A 798 -13.30 10.98 -7.57
C LEU A 798 -12.75 9.77 -8.34
N LEU A 799 -13.45 8.63 -8.26
CA LEU A 799 -13.13 7.43 -9.02
C LEU A 799 -13.04 7.69 -10.54
N ALA A 800 -13.95 8.51 -11.08
CA ALA A 800 -13.90 8.94 -12.47
C ALA A 800 -12.64 9.76 -12.79
N MET A 801 -12.21 10.67 -11.90
CA MET A 801 -10.97 11.44 -12.07
C MET A 801 -9.72 10.55 -12.05
N HIS A 802 -9.58 9.63 -11.09
CA HIS A 802 -8.45 8.67 -11.09
C HIS A 802 -8.44 7.81 -12.37
N THR A 803 -9.61 7.40 -12.86
CA THR A 803 -9.73 6.64 -14.11
C THR A 803 -9.27 7.46 -15.32
N ILE A 804 -9.66 8.73 -15.41
CA ILE A 804 -9.21 9.67 -16.46
C ILE A 804 -7.68 9.84 -16.44
N TRP A 805 -7.07 10.01 -15.28
CA TRP A 805 -5.62 10.27 -15.19
C TRP A 805 -4.75 9.03 -15.36
N MET A 806 -5.23 7.84 -14.99
CA MET A 806 -4.61 6.57 -15.41
C MET A 806 -4.64 6.42 -16.94
N ARG A 807 -5.77 6.73 -17.58
CA ARG A 807 -5.89 6.72 -19.04
C ARG A 807 -4.93 7.73 -19.69
N GLU A 808 -4.79 8.95 -19.14
CA GLU A 808 -3.88 9.97 -19.67
C GLU A 808 -2.42 9.52 -19.60
N HIS A 809 -2.01 8.87 -18.50
CA HIS A 809 -0.69 8.24 -18.42
C HIS A 809 -0.50 7.19 -19.52
N ASN A 810 -1.41 6.23 -19.65
CA ASN A 810 -1.31 5.16 -20.67
C ASN A 810 -1.29 5.74 -22.09
N ARG A 811 -2.05 6.81 -22.35
CA ARG A 811 -2.07 7.53 -23.63
C ARG A 811 -0.75 8.21 -23.95
N ILE A 812 -0.14 8.89 -22.97
CA ILE A 812 1.17 9.53 -23.12
C ILE A 812 2.27 8.48 -23.29
N ALA A 813 2.29 7.45 -22.43
CA ALA A 813 3.26 6.36 -22.49
C ALA A 813 3.25 5.65 -23.85
N THR A 814 2.07 5.30 -24.37
CA THR A 814 1.91 4.73 -25.72
C THR A 814 2.52 5.63 -26.79
N LYS A 815 2.20 6.93 -26.78
CA LYS A 815 2.76 7.89 -27.75
C LYS A 815 4.28 8.08 -27.60
N LEU A 816 4.82 8.07 -26.39
CA LEU A 816 6.26 8.16 -26.15
C LEU A 816 7.01 6.92 -26.64
N ARG A 817 6.47 5.72 -26.39
CA ARG A 817 7.00 4.46 -26.94
C ARG A 817 7.04 4.49 -28.47
N ASP A 818 5.95 4.93 -29.09
CA ASP A 818 5.84 4.98 -30.56
C ASP A 818 6.79 6.04 -31.18
N LEU A 819 7.05 7.16 -30.47
CA LEU A 819 8.05 8.17 -30.84
C LEU A 819 9.50 7.72 -30.59
N ASN A 820 9.71 6.95 -29.53
CA ASN A 820 11.02 6.50 -29.04
C ASN A 820 11.08 4.96 -28.88
N PRO A 821 11.11 4.17 -29.97
CA PRO A 821 11.11 2.69 -29.88
C PRO A 821 12.37 2.06 -29.28
N HIS A 822 13.29 2.89 -28.78
CA HIS A 822 14.55 2.52 -28.14
C HIS A 822 14.56 2.83 -26.62
N TRP A 823 13.47 3.41 -26.10
CA TRP A 823 13.28 3.61 -24.67
C TRP A 823 12.70 2.33 -24.04
N ASP A 824 13.22 1.96 -22.87
CA ASP A 824 12.63 0.92 -22.02
C ASP A 824 11.34 1.40 -21.37
N GLY A 825 10.55 0.45 -20.85
CA GLY A 825 9.27 0.74 -20.22
C GLY A 825 9.40 1.62 -18.97
N ASP A 826 10.55 1.62 -18.29
CA ASP A 826 10.78 2.50 -17.15
C ASP A 826 11.04 3.95 -17.55
N THR A 827 11.78 4.19 -18.64
CA THR A 827 11.97 5.52 -19.22
C THR A 827 10.64 6.08 -19.73
N ILE A 828 9.86 5.25 -20.44
CA ILE A 828 8.51 5.60 -20.89
C ILE A 828 7.60 5.94 -19.70
N TYR A 829 7.59 5.09 -18.66
CA TYR A 829 6.80 5.31 -17.44
C TYR A 829 7.20 6.61 -16.72
N GLN A 830 8.51 6.87 -16.54
CA GLN A 830 8.97 8.05 -15.80
C GLN A 830 8.76 9.35 -16.60
N GLU A 831 8.98 9.38 -17.92
CA GLU A 831 8.67 10.56 -18.73
C GLU A 831 7.15 10.80 -18.83
N ALA A 832 6.32 9.75 -18.98
CA ALA A 832 4.87 9.88 -18.91
C ALA A 832 4.39 10.40 -17.54
N ARG A 833 4.93 9.87 -16.44
CA ARG A 833 4.68 10.35 -15.06
C ARG A 833 5.07 11.82 -14.89
N LYS A 834 6.25 12.20 -15.39
CA LYS A 834 6.78 13.57 -15.34
C LYS A 834 5.92 14.56 -16.13
N ILE A 835 5.44 14.18 -17.32
CA ILE A 835 4.50 14.99 -18.11
C ILE A 835 3.16 15.14 -17.39
N VAL A 836 2.59 14.04 -16.85
CA VAL A 836 1.32 14.08 -16.11
C VAL A 836 1.41 14.99 -14.88
N GLY A 837 2.46 14.86 -14.06
CA GLY A 837 2.68 15.76 -12.92
C GLY A 837 2.79 17.22 -13.37
N ALA A 838 3.49 17.49 -14.48
CA ALA A 838 3.61 18.83 -15.05
C ALA A 838 2.29 19.40 -15.59
N GLN A 839 1.43 18.58 -16.21
CA GLN A 839 0.06 18.94 -16.58
C GLN A 839 -0.76 19.32 -15.34
N MET A 840 -0.72 18.51 -14.27
CA MET A 840 -1.44 18.80 -13.02
C MET A 840 -0.96 20.08 -12.34
N GLN A 841 0.36 20.32 -12.30
CA GLN A 841 0.95 21.56 -11.80
C GLN A 841 0.46 22.76 -12.62
N HIS A 842 0.56 22.70 -13.95
CA HIS A 842 0.12 23.79 -14.81
C HIS A 842 -1.38 24.08 -14.62
N ILE A 843 -2.25 23.07 -14.69
CA ILE A 843 -3.70 23.21 -14.50
C ILE A 843 -4.01 23.82 -13.12
N THR A 844 -3.31 23.38 -12.07
CA THR A 844 -3.51 23.89 -10.71
C THR A 844 -3.14 25.38 -10.60
N TYR A 845 -1.90 25.77 -10.94
CA TYR A 845 -1.45 27.16 -10.77
C TYR A 845 -2.07 28.13 -11.79
N LYS A 846 -2.39 27.66 -13.01
CA LYS A 846 -2.87 28.53 -14.10
C LYS A 846 -4.40 28.64 -14.17
N HIS A 847 -5.13 27.55 -13.92
CA HIS A 847 -6.57 27.49 -14.17
C HIS A 847 -7.42 27.37 -12.90
N TRP A 848 -6.98 26.61 -11.89
CA TRP A 848 -7.76 26.38 -10.67
C TRP A 848 -7.48 27.41 -9.57
N LEU A 849 -6.22 27.55 -9.15
CA LEU A 849 -5.83 28.38 -8.00
C LEU A 849 -6.29 29.85 -8.10
N PRO A 850 -6.23 30.54 -9.27
CA PRO A 850 -6.73 31.91 -9.40
C PRO A 850 -8.23 32.07 -9.11
N LEU A 851 -9.03 31.01 -9.30
CA LEU A 851 -10.46 31.01 -8.96
C LEU A 851 -10.71 30.86 -7.47
N ILE A 852 -9.74 30.30 -6.73
CA ILE A 852 -9.85 30.09 -5.28
C ILE A 852 -9.34 31.31 -4.52
N VAL A 853 -8.12 31.76 -4.81
CA VAL A 853 -7.46 32.84 -4.06
C VAL A 853 -7.65 34.24 -4.66
N GLY A 854 -8.38 34.35 -5.78
CA GLY A 854 -8.68 35.63 -6.44
C GLY A 854 -7.44 36.34 -7.01
N GLU A 855 -7.65 37.49 -7.65
CA GLU A 855 -6.54 38.27 -8.23
C GLU A 855 -5.57 38.77 -7.15
N THR A 856 -6.09 39.18 -5.98
CA THR A 856 -5.27 39.64 -4.84
C THR A 856 -4.41 38.51 -4.28
N GLY A 857 -4.89 37.26 -4.26
CA GLY A 857 -4.11 36.12 -3.79
C GLY A 857 -3.04 35.69 -4.79
N MET A 858 -3.32 35.81 -6.10
CA MET A 858 -2.30 35.60 -7.13
C MET A 858 -1.22 36.69 -7.11
N LYS A 859 -1.58 37.94 -6.81
CA LYS A 859 -0.60 39.03 -6.55
C LYS A 859 0.26 38.74 -5.32
N LEU A 860 -0.32 38.22 -4.25
CA LEU A 860 0.42 37.78 -3.06
C LEU A 860 1.35 36.60 -3.38
N LEU A 861 0.90 35.60 -4.15
CA LEU A 861 1.72 34.45 -4.58
C LEU A 861 2.95 34.91 -5.38
N GLY A 862 2.77 35.90 -6.24
CA GLY A 862 3.81 36.49 -7.08
C GLY A 862 4.26 35.59 -8.22
N GLU A 863 5.15 36.09 -9.09
CA GLU A 863 5.76 35.30 -10.17
C GLU A 863 6.76 34.27 -9.63
N TYR A 864 6.97 33.19 -10.39
CA TYR A 864 7.96 32.16 -10.07
C TYR A 864 9.39 32.69 -10.31
N LYS A 865 10.29 32.48 -9.34
CA LYS A 865 11.67 33.00 -9.36
C LYS A 865 12.74 31.92 -9.54
N GLY A 866 12.33 30.66 -9.74
CA GLY A 866 13.21 29.49 -9.67
C GLY A 866 13.14 28.78 -8.33
N TYR A 867 13.69 27.57 -8.28
CA TYR A 867 13.76 26.72 -7.07
C TYR A 867 14.72 27.29 -6.01
N ASP A 868 14.26 27.34 -4.75
CA ASP A 868 15.07 27.68 -3.58
C ASP A 868 15.25 26.45 -2.65
N PRO A 869 16.48 25.90 -2.53
CA PRO A 869 16.75 24.72 -1.70
C PRO A 869 16.67 24.99 -0.19
N ASN A 870 16.35 26.21 0.25
CA ASN A 870 16.15 26.55 1.66
C ASN A 870 14.65 26.62 2.03
N ILE A 871 13.75 26.42 1.06
CA ILE A 871 12.30 26.36 1.31
C ILE A 871 11.87 24.91 1.61
N ASP A 872 11.18 24.74 2.73
CA ASP A 872 10.55 23.49 3.14
C ASP A 872 9.16 23.36 2.51
N ALA A 873 9.06 22.54 1.48
CA ALA A 873 7.82 22.28 0.73
C ALA A 873 6.79 21.44 1.49
N SER A 874 7.14 20.84 2.64
CA SER A 874 6.26 19.91 3.37
C SER A 874 4.88 20.51 3.66
N ILE A 875 3.81 19.73 3.49
CA ILE A 875 2.45 20.19 3.79
C ILE A 875 2.33 20.58 5.26
N SER A 876 1.73 21.75 5.51
CA SER A 876 1.47 22.20 6.86
C SER A 876 0.18 21.62 7.43
N ASN A 877 0.20 21.38 8.74
CA ASN A 877 -0.90 20.75 9.45
C ASN A 877 -2.21 21.58 9.34
N VAL A 878 -2.09 22.92 9.34
CA VAL A 878 -3.26 23.82 9.15
C VAL A 878 -3.81 23.80 7.73
N PHE A 879 -2.96 23.59 6.71
CA PHE A 879 -3.41 23.48 5.33
C PHE A 879 -4.25 22.23 5.13
N ALA A 880 -3.69 21.06 5.46
CA ALA A 880 -4.32 19.75 5.38
C ALA A 880 -5.59 19.61 6.25
N THR A 881 -5.56 20.18 7.45
CA THR A 881 -6.61 19.94 8.45
C THR A 881 -7.70 21.01 8.44
N ALA A 882 -7.43 22.20 7.89
CA ALA A 882 -8.38 23.31 7.86
C ALA A 882 -8.46 24.01 6.49
N ALA A 883 -7.36 24.62 6.00
CA ALA A 883 -7.46 25.58 4.90
C ALA A 883 -7.94 24.95 3.59
N LEU A 884 -7.38 23.82 3.14
CA LEU A 884 -7.79 23.17 1.89
C LEU A 884 -9.20 22.58 1.97
N ARG A 885 -9.66 22.24 3.18
CA ARG A 885 -11.03 21.77 3.48
C ARG A 885 -12.11 22.83 3.31
N PHE A 886 -11.79 24.04 2.85
CA PHE A 886 -12.78 24.98 2.32
C PHE A 886 -13.61 24.32 1.19
N GLY A 887 -13.02 23.37 0.44
CA GLY A 887 -13.71 22.63 -0.63
C GLY A 887 -15.03 21.98 -0.22
N HIS A 888 -15.18 21.61 1.06
CA HIS A 888 -16.43 21.04 1.58
C HIS A 888 -17.63 22.01 1.50
N THR A 889 -17.38 23.32 1.48
CA THR A 889 -18.43 24.36 1.41
C THR A 889 -19.06 24.50 0.02
N ILE A 890 -18.39 24.01 -1.03
CA ILE A 890 -18.80 24.15 -2.44
C ILE A 890 -19.33 22.84 -3.06
N ILE A 891 -19.43 21.78 -2.25
CA ILE A 891 -20.02 20.49 -2.64
C ILE A 891 -21.55 20.62 -2.80
N ASN A 892 -22.07 20.18 -3.94
CA ASN A 892 -23.51 20.03 -4.17
C ASN A 892 -24.06 18.77 -3.46
N PRO A 893 -25.33 18.77 -2.99
CA PRO A 893 -25.97 17.61 -2.37
C PRO A 893 -26.33 16.48 -3.38
N VAL A 894 -26.16 16.75 -4.67
CA VAL A 894 -26.51 15.83 -5.76
C VAL A 894 -25.39 15.85 -6.79
N LEU A 895 -24.93 14.65 -7.20
CA LEU A 895 -24.10 14.48 -8.38
C LEU A 895 -25.01 14.42 -9.62
N HIS A 896 -24.93 15.44 -10.44
CA HIS A 896 -25.62 15.49 -11.71
C HIS A 896 -24.97 14.53 -12.71
N ARG A 897 -25.80 13.88 -13.52
CA ARG A 897 -25.39 12.86 -14.50
C ARG A 897 -26.06 13.17 -15.82
N LEU A 898 -25.27 13.51 -16.84
CA LEU A 898 -25.76 14.08 -18.10
C LEU A 898 -25.33 13.24 -19.31
N ASN A 899 -26.26 12.99 -20.23
CA ASN A 899 -25.98 12.35 -21.50
C ASN A 899 -25.20 13.29 -22.46
N SER A 900 -24.94 12.83 -23.69
CA SER A 900 -24.25 13.60 -24.72
C SER A 900 -25.00 14.86 -25.20
N THR A 901 -26.29 15.02 -24.89
CA THR A 901 -27.08 16.24 -25.19
C THR A 901 -27.28 17.13 -23.96
N PHE A 902 -26.46 16.93 -22.92
CA PHE A 902 -26.48 17.64 -21.64
C PHE A 902 -27.82 17.54 -20.88
N GLN A 903 -28.63 16.53 -21.17
CA GLN A 903 -29.86 16.19 -20.45
C GLN A 903 -29.61 15.09 -19.41
N PRO A 904 -30.43 14.97 -18.35
CA PRO A 904 -30.31 13.88 -17.39
C PRO A 904 -30.33 12.50 -18.04
N ILE A 905 -29.48 11.58 -17.59
CA ILE A 905 -29.55 10.15 -17.99
C ILE A 905 -30.83 9.49 -17.45
N PRO A 906 -31.31 8.37 -18.03
CA PRO A 906 -32.54 7.69 -17.57
C PRO A 906 -32.53 7.28 -16.10
N GLN A 907 -31.36 6.96 -15.55
CA GLN A 907 -31.14 6.65 -14.12
C GLN A 907 -31.20 7.89 -13.20
N GLY A 908 -31.44 9.08 -13.75
CA GLY A 908 -31.53 10.35 -13.02
C GLY A 908 -30.21 10.82 -12.42
N HIS A 909 -30.30 11.86 -11.60
CA HIS A 909 -29.17 12.36 -10.79
C HIS A 909 -29.04 11.60 -9.47
N LEU A 910 -27.84 11.59 -8.88
CA LEU A 910 -27.54 10.76 -7.71
C LEU A 910 -27.37 11.62 -6.45
N PRO A 911 -28.20 11.46 -5.40
CA PRO A 911 -27.97 12.07 -4.09
C PRO A 911 -26.61 11.66 -3.52
N LEU A 912 -25.89 12.60 -2.90
CA LEU A 912 -24.49 12.39 -2.51
C LEU A 912 -24.32 11.20 -1.55
N HIS A 913 -25.24 10.98 -0.60
CA HIS A 913 -25.19 9.80 0.29
C HIS A 913 -25.28 8.42 -0.42
N LYS A 914 -25.71 8.40 -1.70
CA LYS A 914 -25.75 7.20 -2.57
C LYS A 914 -24.59 7.13 -3.56
N ALA A 915 -23.80 8.20 -3.68
CA ALA A 915 -22.62 8.27 -4.52
C ALA A 915 -21.35 7.73 -3.83
N PHE A 916 -21.35 7.71 -2.49
CA PHE A 916 -20.23 7.17 -1.74
C PHE A 916 -20.11 5.64 -1.95
N PHE A 917 -18.92 5.15 -2.31
CA PHE A 917 -18.59 3.72 -2.41
C PHE A 917 -19.44 2.87 -3.35
N ALA A 918 -19.94 3.45 -4.42
CA ALA A 918 -20.78 2.78 -5.38
C ALA A 918 -20.08 2.61 -6.74
N PRO A 919 -18.92 1.92 -6.83
CA PRO A 919 -18.15 1.79 -8.08
C PRO A 919 -18.98 1.16 -9.22
N TRP A 920 -19.91 0.29 -8.86
CA TRP A 920 -20.88 -0.31 -9.77
C TRP A 920 -21.77 0.72 -10.49
N ARG A 921 -22.06 1.88 -9.90
CA ARG A 921 -22.78 2.98 -10.56
C ARG A 921 -21.96 3.55 -11.71
N LEU A 922 -20.64 3.65 -11.55
CA LEU A 922 -19.75 4.09 -12.61
C LEU A 922 -19.68 3.03 -13.73
N ALA A 923 -19.44 1.78 -13.35
CA ALA A 923 -19.27 0.66 -14.28
C ALA A 923 -20.54 0.28 -15.06
N TYR A 924 -21.74 0.42 -14.48
CA TYR A 924 -23.00 -0.03 -15.11
C TYR A 924 -23.98 1.10 -15.48
N GLU A 925 -23.82 2.34 -14.97
CA GLU A 925 -24.73 3.46 -15.27
C GLU A 925 -24.10 4.54 -16.16
N GLY A 926 -23.19 4.13 -17.05
CA GLY A 926 -22.77 4.92 -18.21
C GLY A 926 -21.29 5.35 -18.26
N GLY A 927 -20.42 4.79 -17.43
CA GLY A 927 -18.99 5.12 -17.43
C GLY A 927 -18.67 6.47 -16.77
N VAL A 928 -17.50 7.03 -17.08
CA VAL A 928 -17.05 8.31 -16.50
C VAL A 928 -17.82 9.51 -17.05
N ASP A 929 -18.22 9.39 -18.32
CA ASP A 929 -18.80 10.44 -19.13
C ASP A 929 -19.97 11.22 -18.49
N PRO A 930 -21.02 10.56 -17.92
CA PRO A 930 -22.17 11.28 -17.40
C PRO A 930 -21.88 12.16 -16.19
N LEU A 931 -20.98 11.70 -15.31
CA LEU A 931 -20.56 12.44 -14.11
C LEU A 931 -19.67 13.62 -14.50
N ILE A 932 -18.70 13.40 -15.39
CA ILE A 932 -17.81 14.44 -15.88
C ILE A 932 -18.60 15.57 -16.57
N ARG A 933 -19.57 15.24 -17.46
CA ARG A 933 -20.46 16.24 -18.05
C ARG A 933 -21.27 17.01 -17.02
N GLY A 934 -21.75 16.33 -15.97
CA GLY A 934 -22.40 16.96 -14.83
C GLY A 934 -21.48 17.96 -14.12
N MET A 935 -20.23 17.59 -13.89
CA MET A 935 -19.26 18.43 -13.17
C MET A 935 -18.86 19.71 -13.91
N PHE A 936 -18.61 19.66 -15.22
CA PHE A 936 -18.21 20.85 -15.99
C PHE A 936 -19.38 21.68 -16.53
N SER A 937 -20.61 21.18 -16.45
CA SER A 937 -21.81 21.90 -16.93
C SER A 937 -22.63 22.55 -15.81
N ILE A 938 -22.66 21.94 -14.61
CA ILE A 938 -23.49 22.40 -13.49
C ILE A 938 -22.66 23.31 -12.55
N PRO A 939 -23.24 24.39 -12.01
CA PRO A 939 -22.57 25.25 -11.04
C PRO A 939 -22.16 24.51 -9.77
N ALA A 940 -21.06 24.94 -9.16
CA ALA A 940 -20.77 24.57 -7.77
C ALA A 940 -21.82 25.16 -6.82
N LYS A 941 -21.91 24.64 -5.59
CA LYS A 941 -22.65 25.33 -4.53
C LYS A 941 -21.91 26.63 -4.18
N LEU A 942 -22.60 27.76 -4.15
CA LEU A 942 -22.04 29.01 -3.63
C LEU A 942 -21.80 28.89 -2.13
N LYS A 943 -20.68 29.44 -1.65
CA LYS A 943 -20.35 29.54 -0.23
C LYS A 943 -20.65 30.94 0.27
N THR A 944 -21.47 31.07 1.30
CA THR A 944 -21.70 32.31 2.07
C THR A 944 -21.53 32.02 3.57
N PRO A 945 -21.38 33.03 4.46
CA PRO A 945 -21.30 32.81 5.90
C PRO A 945 -22.50 32.03 6.48
N GLU A 946 -23.69 32.14 5.89
CA GLU A 946 -24.92 31.44 6.29
C GLU A 946 -25.13 30.10 5.54
N GLU A 947 -24.54 29.93 4.36
CA GLU A 947 -24.69 28.75 3.50
C GLU A 947 -23.34 28.05 3.35
N ASN A 948 -22.91 27.30 4.38
CA ASN A 948 -21.64 26.55 4.37
C ASN A 948 -21.80 25.12 3.86
N LEU A 949 -22.06 24.12 4.74
CA LEU A 949 -22.13 22.71 4.32
C LEU A 949 -23.59 22.27 4.16
N ASN A 950 -23.86 21.53 3.08
CA ASN A 950 -25.19 20.98 2.82
C ASN A 950 -25.49 19.78 3.74
N SER A 951 -26.77 19.49 3.97
CA SER A 951 -27.21 18.43 4.90
C SER A 951 -26.87 16.99 4.48
N GLU A 952 -26.47 16.72 3.23
CA GLU A 952 -25.94 15.40 2.87
C GLU A 952 -24.58 15.14 3.54
N LEU A 953 -23.83 16.18 3.87
CA LEU A 953 -22.51 16.10 4.52
C LEU A 953 -22.57 16.21 6.04
N THR A 954 -23.56 16.89 6.61
CA THR A 954 -23.67 17.06 8.08
C THR A 954 -24.69 16.12 8.73
N GLU A 955 -25.69 15.64 7.98
CA GLU A 955 -26.74 14.75 8.48
C GLU A 955 -26.73 13.35 7.86
N LYS A 956 -26.08 13.15 6.71
CA LYS A 956 -26.10 11.89 5.94
C LYS A 956 -24.73 11.38 5.49
N LEU A 957 -23.62 11.91 6.01
CA LEU A 957 -22.29 11.48 5.59
C LEU A 957 -22.15 9.97 5.83
N PHE A 958 -21.92 9.23 4.75
CA PHE A 958 -21.84 7.78 4.76
C PHE A 958 -23.02 7.08 5.45
N GLN A 959 -24.24 7.64 5.35
CA GLN A 959 -25.48 7.07 5.93
C GLN A 959 -25.71 5.61 5.48
N SER A 960 -25.49 5.34 4.19
CA SER A 960 -25.57 4.01 3.57
C SER A 960 -24.47 3.04 4.06
N SER A 961 -23.65 3.45 5.02
CA SER A 961 -22.49 2.71 5.53
C SER A 961 -22.17 3.05 6.99
N HIS A 962 -23.15 3.44 7.81
CA HIS A 962 -23.01 3.54 9.27
C HIS A 962 -24.33 3.21 9.98
N ALA A 963 -24.24 2.70 11.22
CA ALA A 963 -25.37 2.65 12.14
C ALA A 963 -25.89 4.05 12.55
N VAL A 964 -25.03 5.08 12.46
CA VAL A 964 -25.37 6.49 12.62
C VAL A 964 -24.64 7.28 11.55
N ALA A 965 -25.36 8.01 10.69
CA ALA A 965 -24.73 8.89 9.71
C ALA A 965 -23.77 9.88 10.39
N LEU A 966 -22.63 10.13 9.76
CA LEU A 966 -21.62 11.04 10.30
C LEU A 966 -21.94 12.51 9.97
N ASP A 967 -21.12 13.40 10.52
CA ASP A 967 -21.18 14.84 10.29
C ASP A 967 -19.78 15.35 9.92
N LEU A 968 -19.59 15.73 8.65
CA LEU A 968 -18.29 16.18 8.12
C LEU A 968 -17.79 17.46 8.78
N ALA A 969 -18.71 18.38 9.12
CA ALA A 969 -18.36 19.64 9.77
C ALA A 969 -17.88 19.38 11.21
N ALA A 970 -18.62 18.56 11.95
CA ALA A 970 -18.24 18.18 13.30
C ALA A 970 -16.90 17.41 13.32
N ILE A 971 -16.66 16.53 12.34
CA ILE A 971 -15.39 15.81 12.19
C ILE A 971 -14.22 16.77 11.88
N ASN A 972 -14.40 17.76 11.00
CA ASN A 972 -13.35 18.75 10.72
C ASN A 972 -12.96 19.56 11.98
N ILE A 973 -13.95 19.96 12.78
CA ILE A 973 -13.73 20.67 14.05
C ILE A 973 -13.01 19.76 15.05
N GLN A 974 -13.48 18.52 15.22
CA GLN A 974 -12.88 17.54 16.13
C GLN A 974 -11.43 17.21 15.72
N ARG A 975 -11.17 17.06 14.41
CA ARG A 975 -9.84 16.79 13.86
C ARG A 975 -8.88 17.97 14.04
N SER A 976 -9.36 19.21 13.90
CA SER A 976 -8.59 20.43 14.19
C SER A 976 -8.08 20.44 15.65
N ARG A 977 -8.95 20.03 16.60
CA ARG A 977 -8.60 19.92 18.03
C ARG A 977 -7.65 18.76 18.32
N ASP A 978 -7.84 17.61 17.65
CA ASP A 978 -6.97 16.44 17.74
C ASP A 978 -5.54 16.71 17.24
N HIS A 979 -5.43 17.46 16.15
CA HIS A 979 -4.17 17.92 15.58
C HIS A 979 -3.52 19.08 16.35
N GLY A 980 -4.16 19.56 17.44
CA GLY A 980 -3.63 20.65 18.26
C GLY A 980 -3.49 21.98 17.50
N LEU A 981 -4.36 22.25 16.52
CA LEU A 981 -4.36 23.54 15.84
C LEU A 981 -4.76 24.66 16.81
N PRO A 982 -4.01 25.77 16.88
CA PRO A 982 -4.45 26.98 17.59
C PRO A 982 -5.78 27.54 17.11
N GLY A 983 -6.37 28.40 17.95
CA GLY A 983 -7.59 29.14 17.64
C GLY A 983 -7.42 30.13 16.49
N TYR A 984 -8.56 30.58 15.97
CA TYR A 984 -8.68 31.46 14.80
C TYR A 984 -7.78 32.71 14.84
N ASN A 985 -7.75 33.44 15.95
CA ASN A 985 -6.94 34.67 16.08
C ASN A 985 -5.43 34.42 15.90
N VAL A 986 -4.89 33.29 16.38
CA VAL A 986 -3.45 32.97 16.27
C VAL A 986 -3.03 32.83 14.80
N TYR A 987 -3.90 32.27 13.96
CA TYR A 987 -3.63 32.17 12.52
C TYR A 987 -3.90 33.48 11.78
N ARG A 988 -4.78 34.37 12.28
CA ARG A 988 -4.89 35.74 11.75
C ARG A 988 -3.65 36.56 12.06
N GLU A 989 -3.12 36.48 13.27
CA GLU A 989 -1.84 37.10 13.65
C GLU A 989 -0.69 36.58 12.76
N PHE A 990 -0.55 35.26 12.57
CA PHE A 990 0.42 34.67 11.63
C PHE A 990 0.31 35.24 10.20
N CYS A 991 -0.91 35.56 9.76
CA CYS A 991 -1.19 36.15 8.45
C CYS A 991 -1.09 37.69 8.40
N ASN A 992 -0.62 38.35 9.47
CA ASN A 992 -0.62 39.81 9.64
C ASN A 992 -2.03 40.44 9.44
N LEU A 993 -3.07 39.71 9.83
CA LEU A 993 -4.47 40.16 9.80
C LEU A 993 -4.91 40.61 11.20
N SER A 994 -5.88 41.52 11.26
CA SER A 994 -6.47 41.97 12.52
C SER A 994 -7.05 40.82 13.33
N THR A 995 -6.69 40.73 14.61
CA THR A 995 -7.30 39.83 15.60
C THR A 995 -8.51 40.47 16.25
N ALA A 996 -9.48 39.67 16.68
CA ALA A 996 -10.70 40.12 17.35
C ALA A 996 -10.63 39.92 18.87
N ALA A 997 -10.85 40.96 19.66
CA ALA A 997 -11.05 40.87 21.11
C ALA A 997 -12.53 40.60 21.45
N THR A 998 -13.44 41.15 20.65
CA THR A 998 -14.89 40.90 20.70
C THR A 998 -15.37 40.31 19.37
N PHE A 999 -16.57 39.72 19.33
CA PHE A 999 -17.13 39.25 18.07
C PHE A 999 -17.52 40.39 17.12
N ASP A 1000 -17.71 41.62 17.62
CA ASP A 1000 -18.03 42.78 16.78
C ASP A 1000 -16.82 43.27 15.98
N ASP A 1001 -15.61 43.11 16.51
CA ASP A 1001 -14.35 43.40 15.79
C ASP A 1001 -14.22 42.58 14.49
N MET A 1002 -15.01 41.50 14.35
CA MET A 1002 -15.04 40.67 13.14
C MET A 1002 -15.84 41.27 11.98
N GLU A 1003 -16.59 42.37 12.16
CA GLU A 1003 -17.54 42.88 11.16
C GLU A 1003 -16.96 43.14 9.76
N ASN A 1004 -15.68 43.47 9.68
CA ASN A 1004 -14.98 43.76 8.42
C ASN A 1004 -14.73 42.52 7.56
N TYR A 1005 -14.79 41.32 8.15
CA TYR A 1005 -14.53 40.04 7.48
C TYR A 1005 -15.57 38.95 7.77
N ILE A 1006 -16.48 39.15 8.73
CA ILE A 1006 -17.74 38.40 8.92
C ILE A 1006 -18.85 39.45 9.07
N LYS A 1007 -19.34 39.97 7.94
CA LYS A 1007 -20.31 41.08 7.89
C LYS A 1007 -21.61 40.74 8.61
N SER A 1008 -22.03 39.48 8.50
CA SER A 1008 -23.28 38.96 9.05
C SER A 1008 -23.32 39.02 10.59
N ALA A 1009 -24.09 39.99 11.12
CA ALA A 1009 -24.29 40.16 12.55
C ALA A 1009 -24.92 38.93 13.22
N ASP A 1010 -25.79 38.20 12.52
CA ASP A 1010 -26.37 36.95 13.03
C ASP A 1010 -25.34 35.82 13.17
N VAL A 1011 -24.38 35.72 12.25
CA VAL A 1011 -23.27 34.76 12.37
C VAL A 1011 -22.37 35.14 13.55
N ARG A 1012 -22.00 36.43 13.68
CA ARG A 1012 -21.20 36.93 14.82
C ARG A 1012 -21.88 36.65 16.16
N ARG A 1013 -23.18 36.97 16.29
CA ARG A 1013 -23.98 36.70 17.50
C ARG A 1013 -24.03 35.21 17.84
N LYS A 1014 -24.28 34.32 16.87
CA LYS A 1014 -24.27 32.87 17.12
C LYS A 1014 -22.89 32.35 17.52
N LEU A 1015 -21.81 32.89 16.97
CA LEU A 1015 -20.45 32.56 17.40
C LEU A 1015 -20.21 32.97 18.86
N GLN A 1016 -20.68 34.16 19.25
CA GLN A 1016 -20.62 34.64 20.64
C GLN A 1016 -21.42 33.72 21.59
N GLU A 1017 -22.65 33.35 21.22
CA GLU A 1017 -23.50 32.43 22.00
C GLU A 1017 -22.87 31.04 22.20
N ILE A 1018 -22.07 30.55 21.23
CA ILE A 1018 -21.52 29.19 21.23
C ILE A 1018 -20.10 29.11 21.80
N TYR A 1019 -19.22 30.06 21.48
CA TYR A 1019 -17.80 30.04 21.86
C TYR A 1019 -17.45 30.97 23.03
N GLY A 1020 -18.28 31.98 23.31
CA GLY A 1020 -18.10 32.99 24.35
C GLY A 1020 -16.98 34.01 24.09
N HIS A 1021 -15.84 33.59 23.53
CA HIS A 1021 -14.69 34.44 23.21
C HIS A 1021 -14.11 34.14 21.82
N PRO A 1022 -13.65 35.15 21.03
CA PRO A 1022 -13.03 34.95 19.72
C PRO A 1022 -11.89 33.93 19.65
N ASP A 1023 -10.99 33.92 20.65
CA ASP A 1023 -9.86 32.96 20.69
C ASP A 1023 -10.29 31.49 20.76
N ASN A 1024 -11.51 31.22 21.23
CA ASN A 1024 -12.03 29.86 21.32
C ASN A 1024 -12.50 29.31 19.96
N VAL A 1025 -12.69 30.16 18.95
CA VAL A 1025 -13.14 29.75 17.62
C VAL A 1025 -12.12 28.83 16.98
N ASP A 1026 -12.53 27.61 16.63
CA ASP A 1026 -11.66 26.66 15.92
C ASP A 1026 -11.31 27.21 14.52
N VAL A 1027 -10.02 27.16 14.13
CA VAL A 1027 -9.51 27.85 12.92
C VAL A 1027 -10.28 27.51 11.64
N TRP A 1028 -10.72 26.26 11.47
CA TRP A 1028 -11.55 25.86 10.32
C TRP A 1028 -12.89 26.61 10.29
N VAL A 1029 -13.52 26.79 11.45
CA VAL A 1029 -14.83 27.46 11.58
C VAL A 1029 -14.70 28.94 11.27
N GLY A 1030 -13.68 29.61 11.83
CA GLY A 1030 -13.44 31.03 11.52
C GLY A 1030 -13.15 31.25 10.03
N GLY A 1031 -12.23 30.46 9.46
CA GLY A 1031 -11.84 30.59 8.05
C GLY A 1031 -12.94 30.31 7.02
N ILE A 1032 -13.89 29.39 7.30
CA ILE A 1032 -15.07 29.22 6.44
C ILE A 1032 -16.16 30.26 6.70
N LEU A 1033 -16.22 30.92 7.85
CA LEU A 1033 -17.25 31.94 8.11
C LEU A 1033 -16.87 33.34 7.58
N GLU A 1034 -15.58 33.58 7.29
CA GLU A 1034 -15.14 34.81 6.62
C GLU A 1034 -15.79 35.02 5.25
N ASP A 1035 -16.27 36.23 4.97
CA ASP A 1035 -16.77 36.63 3.65
C ASP A 1035 -15.75 36.36 2.54
N GLN A 1036 -16.23 35.93 1.37
CA GLN A 1036 -15.35 35.67 0.22
C GLN A 1036 -14.68 36.97 -0.24
N ILE A 1037 -13.38 36.89 -0.51
CA ILE A 1037 -12.64 37.92 -1.25
C ILE A 1037 -13.23 38.10 -2.66
N GLU A 1038 -13.01 39.28 -3.24
CA GLU A 1038 -13.36 39.55 -4.63
C GLU A 1038 -12.70 38.55 -5.59
N ASP A 1039 -13.52 38.01 -6.51
CA ASP A 1039 -13.16 37.00 -7.50
C ASP A 1039 -12.56 35.66 -7.02
N GLY A 1040 -12.45 35.43 -5.70
CA GLY A 1040 -12.04 34.17 -5.10
C GLY A 1040 -13.21 33.33 -4.56
N LYS A 1041 -12.87 32.31 -3.75
CA LYS A 1041 -13.85 31.44 -3.05
C LYS A 1041 -13.62 31.28 -1.55
N VAL A 1042 -12.57 31.88 -1.01
CA VAL A 1042 -12.20 31.84 0.42
C VAL A 1042 -12.16 33.24 1.05
N GLY A 1043 -12.16 33.32 2.38
CA GLY A 1043 -11.91 34.57 3.09
C GLY A 1043 -10.41 34.91 3.23
N PRO A 1044 -10.06 36.12 3.72
CA PRO A 1044 -8.68 36.59 3.85
C PRO A 1044 -7.71 35.64 4.58
N LEU A 1045 -8.15 34.95 5.65
CA LEU A 1045 -7.30 34.02 6.40
C LEU A 1045 -6.94 32.80 5.54
N PHE A 1046 -7.95 32.17 4.93
CA PHE A 1046 -7.72 31.01 4.07
C PHE A 1046 -7.03 31.40 2.76
N GLN A 1047 -7.23 32.62 2.24
CA GLN A 1047 -6.43 33.16 1.15
C GLN A 1047 -4.94 33.17 1.53
N CYS A 1048 -4.58 33.75 2.68
CA CYS A 1048 -3.21 33.77 3.18
C CYS A 1048 -2.64 32.35 3.33
N LEU A 1049 -3.33 31.44 4.03
CA LEU A 1049 -2.83 30.09 4.30
C LEU A 1049 -2.67 29.24 3.02
N LEU A 1050 -3.59 29.36 2.05
CA LEU A 1050 -3.46 28.69 0.76
C LEU A 1050 -2.29 29.27 -0.05
N VAL A 1051 -2.18 30.60 -0.13
CA VAL A 1051 -1.06 31.25 -0.84
C VAL A 1051 0.30 30.91 -0.21
N GLU A 1052 0.38 30.80 1.12
CA GLU A 1052 1.59 30.40 1.86
C GLU A 1052 2.04 28.99 1.46
N GLN A 1053 1.14 28.01 1.53
CA GLN A 1053 1.46 26.63 1.17
C GLN A 1053 1.76 26.49 -0.33
N PHE A 1054 0.90 27.01 -1.23
CA PHE A 1054 1.13 26.93 -2.67
C PHE A 1054 2.41 27.66 -3.10
N ARG A 1055 2.84 28.73 -2.42
CA ARG A 1055 4.17 29.31 -2.66
C ARG A 1055 5.29 28.32 -2.31
N ARG A 1056 5.23 27.67 -1.14
CA ARG A 1056 6.25 26.68 -0.74
C ARG A 1056 6.27 25.43 -1.63
N LEU A 1057 5.10 24.98 -2.09
CA LEU A 1057 4.97 23.88 -3.06
C LEU A 1057 5.57 24.20 -4.43
N ARG A 1058 5.54 25.47 -4.85
CA ARG A 1058 6.13 25.92 -6.11
C ARG A 1058 7.63 26.18 -5.98
N ASP A 1059 8.02 26.94 -4.96
CA ASP A 1059 9.36 27.51 -4.85
C ASP A 1059 10.34 26.53 -4.17
N GLY A 1060 9.84 25.60 -3.34
CA GLY A 1060 10.61 24.53 -2.69
C GLY A 1060 10.60 23.18 -3.43
N ASP A 1061 10.06 23.12 -4.65
CA ASP A 1061 10.04 21.91 -5.49
C ASP A 1061 11.08 22.00 -6.61
N ARG A 1062 12.15 21.21 -6.52
CA ARG A 1062 13.23 21.16 -7.52
C ARG A 1062 12.74 20.71 -8.89
N PHE A 1063 11.63 19.97 -8.94
CA PHE A 1063 11.02 19.44 -10.15
C PHE A 1063 9.75 20.19 -10.56
N TYR A 1064 9.50 21.39 -10.03
CA TYR A 1064 8.41 22.25 -10.49
C TYR A 1064 8.57 22.49 -12.01
N TYR A 1065 7.48 22.39 -12.78
CA TYR A 1065 7.56 22.26 -14.23
C TYR A 1065 8.21 23.45 -14.95
N GLU A 1066 8.18 24.66 -14.36
CA GLU A 1066 8.88 25.83 -14.93
C GLU A 1066 10.35 25.96 -14.47
N ASN A 1067 10.84 25.08 -13.59
CA ASN A 1067 12.22 25.15 -13.12
C ASN A 1067 13.21 24.81 -14.24
N SER A 1068 14.31 25.56 -14.29
CA SER A 1068 15.30 25.44 -15.37
C SER A 1068 15.99 24.07 -15.31
N GLY A 1069 15.88 23.29 -16.40
CA GLY A 1069 16.45 21.96 -16.52
C GLY A 1069 15.47 20.80 -16.31
N VAL A 1070 14.23 21.06 -15.85
CA VAL A 1070 13.19 20.01 -15.74
C VAL A 1070 12.66 19.59 -17.11
N PHE A 1071 12.39 20.59 -17.97
CA PHE A 1071 12.00 20.43 -19.37
C PHE A 1071 12.82 21.36 -20.28
N LEU A 1072 12.98 20.97 -21.54
CA LEU A 1072 13.51 21.85 -22.59
C LEU A 1072 12.52 23.01 -22.85
N PRO A 1073 12.96 24.19 -23.34
CA PRO A 1073 12.07 25.33 -23.59
C PRO A 1073 10.88 24.99 -24.51
N GLN A 1074 11.09 24.16 -25.53
CA GLN A 1074 10.07 23.70 -26.46
C GLN A 1074 9.06 22.77 -25.77
N GLN A 1075 9.55 21.82 -24.97
CA GLN A 1075 8.72 20.93 -24.14
C GLN A 1075 7.88 21.75 -23.14
N LEU A 1076 8.48 22.72 -22.46
CA LEU A 1076 7.77 23.62 -21.53
C LEU A 1076 6.66 24.43 -22.23
N ASN A 1077 6.89 24.90 -23.46
CA ASN A 1077 5.85 25.57 -24.26
C ASN A 1077 4.68 24.63 -24.60
N GLN A 1078 4.90 23.32 -24.71
CA GLN A 1078 3.84 22.33 -24.89
C GLN A 1078 3.12 22.04 -23.56
N ILE A 1079 3.85 21.87 -22.45
CA ILE A 1079 3.24 21.72 -21.10
C ILE A 1079 2.36 22.93 -20.73
N LYS A 1080 2.75 24.16 -21.11
CA LYS A 1080 1.95 25.38 -20.88
C LYS A 1080 0.66 25.49 -21.71
N GLN A 1081 0.37 24.49 -22.54
CA GLN A 1081 -0.92 24.33 -23.23
C GLN A 1081 -1.84 23.30 -22.53
N ALA A 1082 -1.38 22.67 -21.44
CA ALA A 1082 -2.14 21.65 -20.70
C ALA A 1082 -3.50 22.18 -20.23
N ASN A 1083 -4.57 21.52 -20.69
CA ASN A 1083 -5.93 21.92 -20.41
C ASN A 1083 -6.75 20.71 -19.96
N LEU A 1084 -7.38 20.80 -18.78
CA LEU A 1084 -8.17 19.70 -18.22
C LEU A 1084 -9.35 19.31 -19.14
N GLY A 1085 -9.93 20.26 -19.88
CA GLY A 1085 -10.95 19.95 -20.89
C GLY A 1085 -10.42 19.07 -22.02
N ARG A 1086 -9.20 19.32 -22.50
CA ARG A 1086 -8.57 18.48 -23.52
C ARG A 1086 -8.27 17.07 -22.98
N ILE A 1087 -7.73 16.97 -21.76
CA ILE A 1087 -7.47 15.68 -21.09
C ILE A 1087 -8.76 14.88 -20.90
N LEU A 1088 -9.88 15.54 -20.55
CA LEU A 1088 -11.19 14.90 -20.44
C LEU A 1088 -11.78 14.47 -21.79
N CYS A 1089 -11.49 15.20 -22.88
CA CYS A 1089 -11.83 14.77 -24.24
C CYS A 1089 -11.07 13.50 -24.64
N ASP A 1090 -9.74 13.50 -24.48
CA ASP A 1090 -8.88 12.40 -24.91
C ASP A 1090 -9.15 11.09 -24.14
N ASN A 1091 -9.50 11.21 -22.86
CA ASN A 1091 -9.63 10.07 -21.94
C ASN A 1091 -11.06 9.71 -21.54
N GLY A 1092 -12.05 10.56 -21.83
CA GLY A 1092 -13.47 10.23 -21.68
C GLY A 1092 -13.91 9.08 -22.58
N ASP A 1093 -15.03 8.43 -22.27
CA ASP A 1093 -15.51 7.27 -23.03
C ASP A 1093 -16.02 7.70 -24.42
N LYS A 1094 -16.87 8.74 -24.47
CA LYS A 1094 -17.48 9.32 -25.70
C LYS A 1094 -17.66 10.84 -25.55
N MET A 1095 -16.60 11.54 -25.15
CA MET A 1095 -16.61 12.99 -24.94
C MET A 1095 -16.26 13.75 -26.23
N ASN A 1096 -17.24 14.45 -26.81
CA ASN A 1096 -17.09 15.19 -28.07
C ASN A 1096 -17.18 16.72 -27.91
N GLU A 1097 -17.83 17.20 -26.84
CA GLU A 1097 -18.06 18.62 -26.57
C GLU A 1097 -17.75 18.95 -25.11
N ILE A 1098 -17.06 20.08 -24.88
CA ILE A 1098 -16.61 20.51 -23.55
C ILE A 1098 -16.41 22.04 -23.50
N THR A 1099 -16.23 22.59 -22.31
CA THR A 1099 -15.87 24.00 -22.12
C THR A 1099 -14.36 24.25 -22.30
N SER A 1100 -13.98 25.46 -22.73
CA SER A 1100 -12.56 25.85 -22.91
C SER A 1100 -11.77 25.87 -21.60
N ASN A 1101 -12.43 26.23 -20.51
CA ASN A 1101 -11.96 26.02 -19.14
C ASN A 1101 -13.09 25.35 -18.36
N VAL A 1102 -12.90 24.09 -18.00
CA VAL A 1102 -13.90 23.26 -17.31
C VAL A 1102 -14.27 23.73 -15.91
N PHE A 1103 -13.50 24.64 -15.33
CA PHE A 1103 -13.78 25.28 -14.04
C PHE A 1103 -14.77 26.45 -14.11
N LEU A 1104 -14.99 27.00 -15.32
CA LEU A 1104 -15.91 28.12 -15.55
C LEU A 1104 -17.20 27.64 -16.21
N LEU A 1105 -18.34 28.25 -15.88
CA LEU A 1105 -19.62 27.85 -16.45
C LEU A 1105 -19.65 28.09 -17.98
N PRO A 1106 -20.34 27.25 -18.77
CA PRO A 1106 -20.42 27.43 -20.22
C PRO A 1106 -20.88 28.83 -20.63
N LYS A 1107 -21.89 29.38 -19.95
CA LYS A 1107 -22.44 30.73 -20.16
C LYS A 1107 -21.43 31.88 -20.01
N VAL A 1108 -20.32 31.65 -19.28
CA VAL A 1108 -19.29 32.67 -19.00
C VAL A 1108 -18.25 32.72 -20.13
N GLN A 1109 -18.17 31.67 -20.97
CA GLN A 1109 -17.09 31.46 -21.94
C GLN A 1109 -17.59 31.15 -23.36
N GLY A 1110 -18.85 31.49 -23.68
CA GLY A 1110 -19.42 31.33 -25.02
C GLY A 1110 -20.00 29.95 -25.33
N GLY A 1111 -20.21 29.09 -24.33
CA GLY A 1111 -20.83 27.76 -24.49
C GLY A 1111 -19.82 26.61 -24.50
N PHE A 1112 -20.22 25.49 -25.10
CA PHE A 1112 -19.37 24.33 -25.35
C PHE A 1112 -18.67 24.45 -26.72
N LYS A 1113 -17.50 23.84 -26.85
CA LYS A 1113 -16.72 23.69 -28.08
C LYS A 1113 -16.51 22.21 -28.37
N LYS A 1114 -16.20 21.86 -29.62
CA LYS A 1114 -15.85 20.48 -29.97
C LYS A 1114 -14.44 20.17 -29.47
N CYS A 1115 -14.22 18.94 -29.04
CA CYS A 1115 -12.90 18.46 -28.61
C CYS A 1115 -11.81 18.63 -29.68
N ALA A 1116 -12.18 18.51 -30.97
CA ALA A 1116 -11.28 18.73 -32.10
C ALA A 1116 -10.79 20.19 -32.24
N ASP A 1117 -11.54 21.16 -31.70
CA ASP A 1117 -11.18 22.58 -31.72
C ASP A 1117 -10.24 22.96 -30.54
N MET A 1118 -9.92 22.01 -29.65
CA MET A 1118 -9.04 22.22 -28.50
C MET A 1118 -7.61 21.75 -28.82
N PRO A 1119 -6.59 22.60 -28.60
CA PRO A 1119 -5.19 22.24 -28.86
C PRO A 1119 -4.75 21.05 -28.02
N GLU A 1120 -3.98 20.15 -28.62
CA GLU A 1120 -3.30 19.04 -27.93
C GLU A 1120 -1.84 19.41 -27.68
N ILE A 1121 -1.28 18.91 -26.58
CA ILE A 1121 0.17 18.96 -26.32
C ILE A 1121 0.87 18.10 -27.38
N SER A 1122 1.80 18.68 -28.14
CA SER A 1122 2.65 17.90 -29.05
C SER A 1122 3.79 17.22 -28.30
N LEU A 1123 3.81 15.88 -28.33
CA LEU A 1123 4.87 15.07 -27.73
C LEU A 1123 6.12 14.94 -28.62
N ASN A 1124 6.12 15.49 -29.84
CA ASN A 1124 7.25 15.38 -30.76
C ASN A 1124 8.56 15.99 -30.20
N PHE A 1125 8.46 16.93 -29.25
CA PHE A 1125 9.61 17.52 -28.55
C PHE A 1125 10.19 16.62 -27.43
N TRP A 1126 9.65 15.41 -27.24
CA TRP A 1126 10.24 14.33 -26.43
C TRP A 1126 10.87 13.24 -27.30
N GLN A 1127 10.93 13.43 -28.63
CA GLN A 1127 11.65 12.50 -29.49
C GLN A 1127 13.16 12.54 -29.19
N ASP A 1128 13.70 11.40 -28.78
CA ASP A 1128 15.13 11.15 -28.62
C ASP A 1128 15.61 10.27 -29.80
N CYS A 1129 16.84 10.47 -30.23
CA CYS A 1129 17.26 10.12 -31.59
C CYS A 1129 18.61 9.41 -31.59
N GLY A 1130 18.66 8.23 -30.95
CA GLY A 1130 19.89 7.46 -30.72
C GLY A 1130 20.74 7.11 -31.95
N SER A 1131 20.21 7.26 -33.17
CA SER A 1131 20.96 7.02 -34.43
C SER A 1131 20.59 7.96 -35.60
N CYS A 1132 19.99 9.12 -35.32
CA CYS A 1132 19.49 10.01 -36.38
C CYS A 1132 20.61 10.83 -37.07
N LYS A 1133 21.06 10.36 -38.24
CA LYS A 1133 21.96 11.14 -39.15
C LYS A 1133 21.29 12.36 -39.80
N SER A 1134 20.02 12.57 -39.54
CA SER A 1134 19.28 13.78 -39.89
C SER A 1134 18.46 14.19 -38.67
N LEU A 1135 18.69 15.40 -38.16
CA LEU A 1135 17.65 16.15 -37.47
C LEU A 1135 16.39 16.13 -38.35
N PRO A 1136 15.17 16.04 -37.78
CA PRO A 1136 13.98 16.42 -38.53
C PRO A 1136 14.21 17.80 -39.16
N PRO A 1137 13.66 18.09 -40.35
CA PRO A 1137 13.66 19.46 -40.84
C PRO A 1137 13.14 20.35 -39.72
N LEU A 1138 13.86 21.44 -39.41
CA LEU A 1138 13.22 22.56 -38.74
C LEU A 1138 11.99 22.87 -39.61
N LEU A 1139 10.79 22.71 -39.03
CA LEU A 1139 9.57 23.19 -39.66
C LEU A 1139 9.86 24.64 -40.05
N GLU A 1140 9.84 24.91 -41.35
CA GLU A 1140 10.14 26.24 -41.87
C GLU A 1140 9.25 27.26 -41.16
N GLU A 1141 9.72 28.49 -41.00
CA GLU A 1141 8.98 29.56 -40.31
C GLU A 1141 7.64 29.92 -40.99
N SER A 1142 7.28 29.24 -42.09
CA SER A 1142 6.06 29.34 -42.89
C SER A 1142 4.81 28.69 -42.25
N GLU A 1143 4.92 27.81 -41.26
CA GLU A 1143 3.75 27.26 -40.52
C GLU A 1143 3.52 27.90 -39.13
N ILE A 1144 4.22 29.00 -38.82
CA ILE A 1144 3.76 29.92 -37.77
C ILE A 1144 2.58 30.72 -38.33
N LEU A 1145 1.37 30.17 -38.20
CA LEU A 1145 0.13 30.86 -38.56
C LEU A 1145 0.03 32.20 -37.82
N ASP A 1146 0.01 33.28 -38.60
CA ASP A 1146 0.09 34.67 -38.15
C ASP A 1146 -1.06 35.06 -37.21
N TYR A 1147 -0.80 34.96 -35.90
CA TYR A 1147 -1.75 35.31 -34.85
C TYR A 1147 -1.89 36.83 -34.60
N HIS A 1148 -1.37 37.69 -35.49
CA HIS A 1148 -1.67 39.12 -35.51
C HIS A 1148 -2.81 39.51 -36.47
N ALA A 1149 -3.33 38.57 -37.28
CA ALA A 1149 -4.35 38.84 -38.31
C ALA A 1149 -5.83 38.85 -37.84
N LEU A 1150 -6.12 38.91 -36.53
CA LEU A 1150 -7.51 38.94 -35.99
C LEU A 1150 -7.87 40.17 -35.12
N ASN A 1151 -7.10 41.26 -35.18
CA ASN A 1151 -7.39 42.49 -34.42
C ASN A 1151 -7.58 43.75 -35.30
N LYS A 1152 -8.41 43.63 -36.35
CA LYS A 1152 -8.91 44.77 -37.14
C LYS A 1152 -10.44 44.75 -37.27
N ARG A 1153 -11.16 45.14 -36.19
CA ARG A 1153 -12.45 45.88 -36.24
C ARG A 1153 -13.02 46.28 -34.86
N SER A 1154 -12.34 47.16 -34.12
CA SER A 1154 -12.98 48.05 -33.11
C SER A 1154 -12.03 49.12 -32.55
N THR A 1155 -11.62 50.08 -33.38
CA THR A 1155 -10.96 51.30 -32.87
C THR A 1155 -11.98 52.39 -32.55
N HIS A 1156 -12.10 52.79 -31.28
CA HIS A 1156 -12.49 54.15 -30.89
C HIS A 1156 -11.96 54.50 -29.48
N SER A 1157 -10.99 55.43 -29.42
CA SER A 1157 -10.42 56.14 -28.24
C SER A 1157 -9.96 55.28 -27.02
N ILE A 1158 -8.80 55.49 -26.40
CA ILE A 1158 -8.05 56.74 -26.13
C ILE A 1158 -6.53 56.53 -26.37
N LYS A 1159 -5.79 57.63 -26.59
CA LYS A 1159 -4.34 57.66 -26.92
C LYS A 1159 -3.43 57.81 -25.69
N ASN A 1160 -2.18 57.36 -25.87
CA ASN A 1160 -0.95 57.67 -25.10
C ASN A 1160 -0.92 57.10 -23.66
N THR A 1161 0.17 56.52 -23.16
CA THR A 1161 1.59 56.73 -23.50
C THR A 1161 2.40 55.44 -23.28
N PHE A 1162 3.35 55.12 -24.18
CA PHE A 1162 4.65 54.46 -23.96
C PHE A 1162 5.13 53.85 -25.29
N LYS A 1163 6.17 54.46 -25.90
CA LYS A 1163 6.76 54.00 -27.15
C LYS A 1163 8.28 54.07 -27.03
N GLN A 1164 8.90 52.93 -26.75
CA GLN A 1164 10.33 52.71 -27.00
C GLN A 1164 10.52 51.25 -27.41
N SER A 1165 10.97 51.04 -28.64
CA SER A 1165 11.28 49.70 -29.16
C SER A 1165 12.67 49.28 -28.69
N TRP A 1166 12.80 48.03 -28.26
CA TRP A 1166 14.09 47.42 -27.98
C TRP A 1166 14.55 46.63 -29.20
N ASP A 1167 15.64 47.07 -29.84
CA ASP A 1167 16.28 46.34 -30.93
C ASP A 1167 17.03 45.13 -30.37
N PHE A 1168 16.69 43.93 -30.86
CA PHE A 1168 17.17 42.67 -30.31
C PHE A 1168 18.46 42.16 -30.97
N LYS A 1169 19.03 42.87 -31.95
CA LYS A 1169 20.23 42.39 -32.68
C LYS A 1169 21.56 42.85 -32.07
N GLU A 1170 21.70 44.08 -31.58
CA GLU A 1170 22.97 44.56 -31.00
C GLU A 1170 23.34 43.87 -29.67
N THR A 1171 22.36 43.48 -28.86
CA THR A 1171 22.60 42.89 -27.53
C THR A 1171 23.15 41.47 -27.54
N ARG A 1172 23.14 40.76 -28.68
CA ARG A 1172 23.73 39.42 -28.79
C ARG A 1172 25.25 39.48 -28.95
N GLN A 1173 25.77 40.43 -29.74
CA GLN A 1173 27.22 40.52 -29.98
C GLN A 1173 27.97 41.04 -28.75
N SER A 1174 27.46 42.07 -28.05
CA SER A 1174 28.12 42.56 -26.83
C SER A 1174 28.13 41.52 -25.70
N ARG A 1175 27.10 40.67 -25.61
CA ARG A 1175 27.07 39.53 -24.67
C ARG A 1175 28.04 38.42 -25.04
N ILE A 1176 28.28 38.16 -26.33
CA ILE A 1176 29.30 37.20 -26.78
C ILE A 1176 30.70 37.72 -26.44
N ASN A 1177 31.02 38.96 -26.80
CA ASN A 1177 32.31 39.57 -26.50
C ASN A 1177 32.59 39.62 -24.98
N SER A 1178 31.57 39.94 -24.16
CA SER A 1178 31.66 39.90 -22.70
C SER A 1178 31.85 38.48 -22.14
N LEU A 1179 31.30 37.45 -22.79
CA LEU A 1179 31.55 36.06 -22.43
C LEU A 1179 32.99 35.65 -22.75
N GLU A 1180 33.50 36.00 -23.93
CA GLU A 1180 34.88 35.72 -24.35
C GLU A 1180 35.90 36.39 -23.40
N GLU A 1181 35.65 37.65 -23.03
CA GLU A 1181 36.49 38.37 -22.05
C GLU A 1181 36.47 37.70 -20.66
N THR A 1182 35.30 37.18 -20.24
CA THR A 1182 35.16 36.40 -18.99
C THR A 1182 35.85 35.04 -19.06
N ILE A 1183 35.78 34.34 -20.19
CA ILE A 1183 36.45 33.05 -20.42
C ILE A 1183 37.96 33.22 -20.41
N ASN A 1184 38.48 34.23 -21.12
CA ASN A 1184 39.91 34.55 -21.14
C ASN A 1184 40.44 34.90 -19.73
N LYS A 1185 39.64 35.62 -18.93
CA LYS A 1185 39.99 35.91 -17.53
C LYS A 1185 40.05 34.64 -16.68
N LEU A 1186 39.07 33.74 -16.79
CA LEU A 1186 39.05 32.47 -16.06
C LEU A 1186 40.18 31.52 -16.48
N GLN A 1187 40.59 31.52 -17.76
CA GLN A 1187 41.74 30.75 -18.23
C GLN A 1187 43.05 31.26 -17.64
N ASN A 1188 43.23 32.59 -17.55
CA ASN A 1188 44.41 33.18 -16.91
C ASN A 1188 44.47 32.89 -15.40
N GLU A 1189 43.34 32.99 -14.68
CA GLU A 1189 43.25 32.63 -13.26
C GLU A 1189 43.54 31.12 -13.04
N PHE A 1190 43.12 30.25 -13.96
CA PHE A 1190 43.42 28.81 -13.91
C PHE A 1190 44.91 28.49 -14.10
N GLU A 1191 45.58 29.12 -15.06
CA GLU A 1191 47.03 28.94 -15.26
C GLU A 1191 47.89 29.58 -14.14
N GLU A 1192 47.44 30.67 -13.50
CA GLU A 1192 48.08 31.18 -12.28
C GLU A 1192 47.92 30.18 -11.11
N TYR A 1193 46.74 29.59 -10.94
CA TYR A 1193 46.50 28.56 -9.92
C TYR A 1193 47.36 27.32 -10.15
N LYS A 1194 47.48 26.87 -11.40
CA LYS A 1194 48.32 25.73 -11.82
C LYS A 1194 49.80 25.97 -11.53
N LYS A 1195 50.32 27.19 -11.77
CA LYS A 1195 51.67 27.59 -11.36
C LYS A 1195 51.84 27.61 -9.84
N ARG A 1196 50.83 28.03 -9.07
CA ARG A 1196 50.88 27.95 -7.60
C ARG A 1196 50.93 26.52 -7.10
N VAL A 1197 50.19 25.59 -7.71
CA VAL A 1197 50.26 24.15 -7.38
C VAL A 1197 51.65 23.59 -7.70
N GLN A 1198 52.21 23.87 -8.89
CA GLN A 1198 53.57 23.43 -9.23
C GLN A 1198 54.66 24.02 -8.33
N ASN A 1199 54.47 25.22 -7.78
CA ASN A 1199 55.37 25.82 -6.78
C ASN A 1199 55.13 25.33 -5.33
N LEU A 1200 54.14 24.45 -5.10
CA LEU A 1200 53.90 23.75 -3.83
C LEU A 1200 54.32 22.27 -3.91
N GLU A 1201 54.60 21.77 -5.12
CA GLU A 1201 55.10 20.41 -5.41
C GLU A 1201 56.64 20.38 -5.61
N ASN A 1202 57.30 21.54 -5.60
CA ASN A 1202 58.77 21.72 -5.57
C ASN A 1202 59.21 22.37 -4.25
#